data_AF-A0A6M4MGR1-F1
#
_entry.id   AF-A0A6M4MGR1-F1
#
_cell.length_a   1.000
_cell.length_b   1.000
_cell.length_c   1.000
_cell.angle_alpha   90.00
_cell.angle_beta   90.00
_cell.angle_gamma   90.00
#
_symmetry.space_group_name_H-M   'P 1'
#
loop_
_entity.id
_entity.type
_entity.pdbx_description
1 polymer ?
#
loop_
_entity_poly.entity_id
_entity_poly.type
_entity_poly.pdbx_seq_one_letter_code
_entity_poly.pdbx_strand_id
1 'polypeptide(L)'
;MRCVILFLSLLYLSACAQPHPAEAELAPQSELLPTLGPHAFYVDQRLSEHERQPYQFNDLHKAINAAPSGTEAKPTVIYLAPDVYQLQGSPTDRGLYIHQDWLRLVGLSANAKDTVLADNRGHTIGATSKTGSSPAESVFITGTGFSAYNLTIGNYCNVDLVYPRNPALNQPKRTDTITQAYAIGAHHPDKILDKYVFDNVRFISMLDTIALGEVRRVYYHNVYVQGTDDFLGGGNVQVLKNSTIHSYTSRPIYIAGKSGTAFINVQWDIDFAETQPLYLTKMASRLFLKNVNFNDLNNKVTTVHTAPYPKPDIQSYTYNITLNGNPIALQPASTVISLTKKQADILTANALLAGDDSWSPDSNNASSTPSPLAMQIEGPQHLLAGGDSITFTAKSFPKRTVEDITWKVSKPIVDIKNIEEGVVSISSQYNGEYPQKVTLTASAENGIYSNTTFAVKPVKLPAPPFASAPQITLENGKLYLHYKLDLAFAGGIHADKSLIHWYRNDSSGNQTMVATSRLNQPLQQYTLVPADIGQTITAAITPKSQRSDPGKTLTVDYGPVSAASIADNGDTFSVVLLPQQFPTQRQPEIKSGYWTQDTYYPKDQQVNWQAKAERPWRFGKGINGAPEYGLMPASQGARLLYSRSAIYKEMEVLATLDTEKTAAQGFGSPNGQYLEFYIGYNTQTKSGYALRIERTSKYGYATDFTLMHYQNGMGKPLTSSVTATAFNSNTHITLKLDHQMFSAHVSTATPLSKQQREAGLASQVNLVTPVTEINGAGFGLQHTGTVGEGGRFVLKSLRADYR
;
A
#
# COMPACT_ATOMS: atom_id res chain seq x y z
N MET A 1 27.00 -65.80 -33.47
CA MET A 1 27.39 -65.70 -34.89
C MET A 1 28.37 -64.53 -34.99
N ARG A 2 29.58 -64.84 -35.45
CA ARG A 2 30.75 -64.02 -35.84
C ARG A 2 30.49 -62.54 -36.20
N CYS A 3 31.29 -61.61 -35.65
CA CYS A 3 32.28 -60.72 -36.34
C CYS A 3 31.82 -59.25 -36.21
N VAL A 4 32.61 -58.18 -36.10
CA VAL A 4 34.06 -57.90 -36.13
C VAL A 4 34.30 -56.51 -35.50
N ILE A 5 35.54 -56.32 -35.04
CA ILE A 5 36.19 -55.24 -34.30
C ILE A 5 36.48 -54.01 -35.22
N LEU A 6 36.47 -52.77 -34.71
CA LEU A 6 37.62 -51.82 -34.59
C LEU A 6 37.26 -50.32 -34.53
N PHE A 7 37.87 -49.67 -33.53
CA PHE A 7 38.39 -48.29 -33.43
C PHE A 7 38.26 -47.33 -34.63
N LEU A 8 37.80 -46.10 -34.37
CA LEU A 8 38.55 -44.82 -34.52
C LEU A 8 37.60 -43.61 -34.31
N SER A 9 37.92 -42.73 -33.35
CA SER A 9 37.99 -41.26 -33.54
C SER A 9 37.95 -40.52 -32.19
N LEU A 10 39.14 -40.33 -31.59
CA LEU A 10 39.44 -39.12 -30.82
C LEU A 10 39.47 -37.96 -31.82
N LEU A 11 38.57 -36.98 -31.68
CA LEU A 11 38.74 -35.55 -32.01
C LEU A 11 37.38 -34.85 -32.04
N TYR A 12 37.35 -33.62 -31.52
CA TYR A 12 36.26 -32.64 -31.49
C TYR A 12 35.23 -32.73 -30.36
N LEU A 13 35.57 -32.12 -29.22
CA LEU A 13 34.69 -31.20 -28.50
C LEU A 13 35.56 -30.23 -27.67
N SER A 14 35.91 -29.12 -28.30
CA SER A 14 36.37 -27.89 -27.65
C SER A 14 35.76 -26.73 -28.42
N ALA A 15 35.41 -25.67 -27.69
CA ALA A 15 34.78 -24.41 -28.11
C ALA A 15 33.24 -24.39 -28.10
N CYS A 16 32.66 -23.92 -26.99
CA CYS A 16 32.26 -22.50 -26.84
C CYS A 16 31.52 -22.31 -25.50
N ALA A 17 32.24 -22.43 -24.38
CA ALA A 17 31.90 -21.68 -23.18
C ALA A 17 32.45 -20.28 -23.40
N GLN A 18 31.59 -19.27 -23.52
CA GLN A 18 32.05 -17.89 -23.46
C GLN A 18 32.65 -17.68 -22.06
N PRO A 19 33.92 -17.27 -21.95
CA PRO A 19 34.48 -16.94 -20.65
C PRO A 19 33.70 -15.75 -20.09
N HIS A 20 33.35 -15.83 -18.81
CA HIS A 20 33.10 -14.65 -18.00
C HIS A 20 34.20 -13.62 -18.33
N PRO A 21 33.88 -12.33 -18.54
CA PRO A 21 34.94 -11.34 -18.58
C PRO A 21 35.69 -11.49 -17.26
N ALA A 22 36.95 -11.93 -17.35
CA ALA A 22 37.87 -11.89 -16.25
C ALA A 22 37.72 -10.52 -15.62
N GLU A 23 37.47 -10.47 -14.31
CA GLU A 23 37.70 -9.28 -13.52
C GLU A 23 39.09 -8.79 -13.93
N ALA A 24 39.14 -7.66 -14.64
CA ALA A 24 40.40 -7.00 -14.86
C ALA A 24 40.86 -6.63 -13.45
N GLU A 25 41.77 -7.43 -12.90
CA GLU A 25 42.59 -7.09 -11.76
C GLU A 25 43.24 -5.74 -12.12
N LEU A 26 42.60 -4.66 -11.69
CA LEU A 26 43.23 -3.36 -11.59
C LEU A 26 44.43 -3.61 -10.67
N ALA A 27 45.62 -3.61 -11.27
CA ALA A 27 46.88 -3.71 -10.55
C ALA A 27 46.83 -2.78 -9.33
N PRO A 28 47.40 -3.18 -8.17
CA PRO A 28 47.38 -2.36 -6.98
C PRO A 28 48.14 -1.08 -7.29
N GLN A 29 47.42 -0.01 -7.64
CA GLN A 29 48.00 1.31 -7.65
C GLN A 29 48.36 1.59 -6.20
N SER A 30 49.65 1.68 -5.92
CA SER A 30 50.14 2.46 -4.80
C SER A 30 49.77 3.93 -5.07
N GLU A 31 48.49 4.28 -4.88
CA GLU A 31 48.02 5.64 -5.09
C GLU A 31 48.63 6.51 -4.00
N LEU A 32 49.57 7.37 -4.40
CA LEU A 32 49.87 8.58 -3.65
C LEU A 32 48.54 9.25 -3.32
N LEU A 33 48.31 9.54 -2.03
CA LEU A 33 47.13 10.29 -1.61
C LEU A 33 46.98 11.54 -2.49
N PRO A 34 45.76 11.84 -2.98
CA PRO A 34 45.51 13.05 -3.76
C PRO A 34 45.99 14.29 -3.00
N THR A 35 46.43 15.32 -3.73
CA THR A 35 46.83 16.58 -3.11
C THR A 35 45.66 17.17 -2.30
N LEU A 36 45.83 17.22 -0.99
CA LEU A 36 44.82 17.74 -0.06
C LEU A 36 44.74 19.27 -0.12
N GLY A 37 43.60 19.83 0.27
CA GLY A 37 43.37 21.27 0.23
C GLY A 37 41.97 21.66 0.69
N PRO A 38 41.58 22.94 0.51
CA PRO A 38 40.28 23.47 0.98
C PRO A 38 39.03 22.74 0.46
N HIS A 39 39.17 21.93 -0.61
CA HIS A 39 38.11 21.10 -1.18
C HIS A 39 38.51 19.62 -1.31
N ALA A 40 39.57 19.18 -0.64
CA ALA A 40 40.09 17.82 -0.70
C ALA A 40 40.61 17.38 0.68
N PHE A 41 39.85 16.51 1.34
CA PHE A 41 40.03 16.09 2.72
C PHE A 41 40.34 14.60 2.78
N TYR A 42 41.08 14.15 3.79
CA TYR A 42 41.39 12.75 4.02
C TYR A 42 40.97 12.31 5.43
N VAL A 43 40.35 11.13 5.54
CA VAL A 43 39.92 10.56 6.81
C VAL A 43 40.47 9.16 6.99
N ASP A 44 41.19 8.95 8.09
CA ASP A 44 41.71 7.66 8.52
C ASP A 44 41.67 7.57 10.05
N GLN A 45 40.83 6.68 10.58
CA GLN A 45 40.59 6.56 12.02
C GLN A 45 41.83 6.12 12.81
N ARG A 46 42.87 5.65 12.12
CA ARG A 46 44.14 5.22 12.73
C ARG A 46 45.11 6.38 12.96
N LEU A 47 44.85 7.56 12.38
CA LEU A 47 45.70 8.74 12.59
C LEU A 47 45.59 9.22 14.04
N SER A 48 46.74 9.33 14.71
CA SER A 48 46.79 10.00 16.01
C SER A 48 46.63 11.51 15.85
N GLU A 49 46.25 12.22 16.92
CA GLU A 49 46.07 13.67 16.85
C GLU A 49 47.36 14.41 16.44
N HIS A 50 48.53 13.86 16.73
CA HIS A 50 49.84 14.45 16.45
C HIS A 50 50.36 14.20 15.03
N GLU A 51 49.82 13.21 14.32
CA GLU A 51 50.25 12.84 12.96
C GLU A 51 49.48 13.59 11.86
N ARG A 52 48.36 14.24 12.21
CA ARG A 52 47.47 14.89 11.25
C ARG A 52 48.11 16.14 10.65
N GLN A 53 48.18 16.15 9.32
CA GLN A 53 48.47 17.34 8.53
C GLN A 53 47.18 18.13 8.25
N PRO A 54 47.26 19.39 7.74
CA PRO A 54 46.08 20.13 7.30
C PRO A 54 45.19 19.28 6.38
N TYR A 55 43.87 19.39 6.58
CA TYR A 55 42.83 18.64 5.85
C TYR A 55 42.80 17.11 6.08
N GLN A 56 43.57 16.61 7.06
CA GLN A 56 43.48 15.22 7.53
C GLN A 56 42.70 15.11 8.84
N PHE A 57 41.88 14.06 8.94
CA PHE A 57 40.99 13.81 10.07
C PHE A 57 41.05 12.35 10.47
N ASN A 58 40.85 12.07 11.75
CA ASN A 58 40.65 10.71 12.27
C ASN A 58 39.18 10.42 12.58
N ASP A 59 38.29 11.34 12.22
CA ASP A 59 36.87 11.30 12.50
C ASP A 59 36.11 11.91 11.33
N LEU A 60 35.14 11.16 10.81
CA LEU A 60 34.38 11.57 9.62
C LEU A 60 33.47 12.78 9.91
N HIS A 61 32.87 12.85 11.09
CA HIS A 61 32.02 13.98 11.48
C HIS A 61 32.81 15.29 11.51
N LYS A 62 34.04 15.27 12.05
CA LYS A 62 34.94 16.42 12.05
C LYS A 62 35.32 16.85 10.63
N ALA A 63 35.60 15.89 9.73
CA ALA A 63 35.91 16.18 8.34
C ALA A 63 34.73 16.83 7.61
N ILE A 64 33.52 16.29 7.81
CA ILE A 64 32.28 16.82 7.24
C ILE A 64 31.98 18.24 7.76
N ASN A 65 32.12 18.47 9.06
CA ASN A 65 31.91 19.79 9.66
C ASN A 65 32.92 20.84 9.16
N ALA A 66 34.15 20.42 8.82
CA ALA A 66 35.18 21.30 8.26
C ALA A 66 35.04 21.52 6.75
N ALA A 67 34.37 20.61 6.03
CA ALA A 67 34.24 20.66 4.59
C ALA A 67 33.29 21.80 4.14
N PRO A 68 33.73 22.70 3.24
CA PRO A 68 32.83 23.68 2.64
C PRO A 68 31.97 23.04 1.55
N SER A 69 30.87 23.70 1.17
CA SER A 69 30.15 23.38 -0.07
C SER A 69 31.09 23.52 -1.28
N GLY A 70 30.97 22.58 -2.21
CA GLY A 70 31.59 22.64 -3.53
C GLY A 70 30.66 23.25 -4.58
N THR A 71 31.01 23.01 -5.84
CA THR A 71 30.21 23.34 -7.03
C THR A 71 30.22 22.17 -8.01
N GLU A 72 29.34 22.18 -9.00
CA GLU A 72 29.30 21.14 -10.05
C GLU A 72 30.66 20.94 -10.74
N ALA A 73 31.36 22.04 -11.04
CA ALA A 73 32.67 22.01 -11.69
C ALA A 73 33.83 21.72 -10.71
N LYS A 74 33.65 22.01 -9.42
CA LYS A 74 34.68 21.83 -8.38
C LYS A 74 34.03 21.30 -7.10
N PRO A 75 33.76 19.99 -7.02
CA PRO A 75 33.17 19.38 -5.84
C PRO A 75 34.15 19.43 -4.66
N THR A 76 33.61 19.42 -3.44
CA THR A 76 34.41 19.16 -2.24
C THR A 76 34.49 17.66 -2.03
N VAL A 77 35.71 17.11 -1.94
CA VAL A 77 35.94 15.66 -1.88
C VAL A 77 36.49 15.27 -0.51
N ILE A 78 35.96 14.20 0.06
CA ILE A 78 36.47 13.55 1.27
C ILE A 78 36.86 12.11 0.91
N TYR A 79 38.15 11.82 1.02
CA TYR A 79 38.74 10.50 0.81
C TYR A 79 38.76 9.72 2.13
N LEU A 80 38.31 8.47 2.09
CA LEU A 80 38.17 7.58 3.25
C LEU A 80 39.09 6.38 3.10
N ALA A 81 39.95 6.16 4.10
CA ALA A 81 40.72 4.93 4.20
C ALA A 81 39.80 3.69 4.36
N PRO A 82 40.28 2.48 4.05
CA PRO A 82 39.58 1.24 4.37
C PRO A 82 39.37 1.07 5.88
N ASP A 83 38.12 1.16 6.34
CA ASP A 83 37.72 0.92 7.73
C ASP A 83 36.18 0.85 7.87
N VAL A 84 35.70 0.57 9.08
CA VAL A 84 34.30 0.75 9.50
C VAL A 84 34.15 2.06 10.27
N TYR A 85 33.50 3.05 9.67
CA TYR A 85 33.17 4.34 10.25
C TYR A 85 31.79 4.27 10.92
N GLN A 86 31.77 4.18 12.25
CA GLN A 86 30.54 4.14 13.04
C GLN A 86 29.94 5.55 13.14
N LEU A 87 28.71 5.74 12.64
CA LEU A 87 28.08 7.07 12.56
C LEU A 87 27.42 7.52 13.87
N GLN A 88 27.09 6.57 14.76
CA GLN A 88 26.66 6.81 16.15
C GLN A 88 25.50 7.82 16.35
N GLY A 89 24.43 7.75 15.55
CA GLY A 89 23.28 8.62 15.79
C GLY A 89 22.57 8.32 17.13
N SER A 90 21.82 9.30 17.64
CA SER A 90 21.13 9.22 18.93
C SER A 90 19.69 8.69 18.81
N PRO A 91 18.98 8.36 19.90
CA PRO A 91 17.58 7.95 19.81
C PRO A 91 16.65 8.93 19.10
N THR A 92 17.02 10.21 18.97
CA THR A 92 16.17 11.25 18.38
C THR A 92 16.85 11.98 17.22
N ASP A 93 18.04 11.56 16.82
CA ASP A 93 18.83 12.26 15.81
C ASP A 93 19.54 11.28 14.87
N ARG A 94 19.86 11.73 13.66
CA ARG A 94 20.38 10.86 12.58
C ARG A 94 21.85 10.53 12.77
N GLY A 95 22.34 9.57 11.98
CA GLY A 95 23.73 9.10 12.07
C GLY A 95 24.72 10.17 11.64
N LEU A 96 24.64 10.62 10.39
CA LEU A 96 25.51 11.65 9.82
C LEU A 96 24.70 12.63 8.97
N TYR A 97 24.90 13.93 9.18
CA TYR A 97 24.32 14.98 8.34
C TYR A 97 25.32 15.48 7.31
N ILE A 98 24.86 15.64 6.06
CA ILE A 98 25.64 16.24 4.97
C ILE A 98 24.85 17.41 4.40
N HIS A 99 25.24 18.63 4.80
CA HIS A 99 24.59 19.87 4.39
C HIS A 99 25.21 20.49 3.14
N GLN A 100 26.46 20.13 2.84
CA GLN A 100 27.26 20.71 1.78
C GLN A 100 26.68 20.37 0.41
N ASP A 101 26.55 21.39 -0.44
CA ASP A 101 26.31 21.18 -1.86
C ASP A 101 27.57 20.61 -2.53
N TRP A 102 27.38 19.70 -3.49
CA TRP A 102 28.45 19.11 -4.29
C TRP A 102 29.56 18.46 -3.45
N LEU A 103 29.19 17.84 -2.33
CA LEU A 103 30.09 16.98 -1.56
C LEU A 103 30.22 15.61 -2.21
N ARG A 104 31.46 15.10 -2.26
CA ARG A 104 31.80 13.77 -2.73
C ARG A 104 32.50 12.96 -1.64
N LEU A 105 32.01 11.75 -1.37
CA LEU A 105 32.71 10.76 -0.55
C LEU A 105 33.39 9.72 -1.46
N VAL A 106 34.65 9.37 -1.18
CA VAL A 106 35.41 8.39 -1.97
C VAL A 106 36.12 7.42 -1.03
N GLY A 107 35.77 6.14 -1.07
CA GLY A 107 36.58 5.09 -0.48
C GLY A 107 37.86 4.87 -1.30
N LEU A 108 39.00 4.75 -0.63
CA LEU A 108 40.31 4.58 -1.29
C LEU A 108 40.61 3.13 -1.70
N SER A 109 39.70 2.18 -1.45
CA SER A 109 39.81 0.81 -1.98
C SER A 109 38.92 0.66 -3.20
N ALA A 110 39.39 -0.07 -4.22
CA ALA A 110 38.54 -0.46 -5.35
C ALA A 110 37.38 -1.39 -4.93
N ASN A 111 37.52 -2.12 -3.82
CA ASN A 111 36.45 -2.94 -3.26
C ASN A 111 35.60 -2.13 -2.28
N ALA A 112 34.37 -1.83 -2.68
CA ALA A 112 33.43 -1.03 -1.89
C ALA A 112 33.07 -1.60 -0.51
N LYS A 113 33.37 -2.89 -0.26
CA LYS A 113 33.19 -3.52 1.08
C LYS A 113 34.23 -3.07 2.10
N ASP A 114 35.31 -2.44 1.66
CA ASP A 114 36.46 -2.15 2.51
C ASP A 114 36.34 -0.82 3.27
N THR A 115 35.50 0.10 2.78
CA THR A 115 35.17 1.37 3.43
C THR A 115 33.67 1.35 3.74
N VAL A 116 33.30 1.24 5.02
CA VAL A 116 31.91 1.05 5.45
C VAL A 116 31.48 2.21 6.35
N LEU A 117 30.42 2.91 5.97
CA LEU A 117 29.68 3.82 6.84
C LEU A 117 28.56 3.02 7.53
N ALA A 118 28.61 2.89 8.85
CA ALA A 118 27.77 1.97 9.61
C ALA A 118 26.92 2.67 10.68
N ASP A 119 25.65 2.28 10.74
CA ASP A 119 24.74 2.49 11.87
C ASP A 119 23.97 1.18 12.14
N ASN A 120 23.24 1.06 13.25
CA ASN A 120 22.47 -0.13 13.58
C ASN A 120 21.08 0.16 14.17
N ARG A 121 20.54 1.34 13.90
CA ARG A 121 19.28 1.82 14.49
C ARG A 121 18.13 1.72 13.48
N GLY A 122 16.97 1.30 13.97
CA GLY A 122 15.72 1.25 13.22
C GLY A 122 14.60 1.99 13.93
N HIS A 123 13.50 2.25 13.22
CA HIS A 123 12.34 2.93 13.79
C HIS A 123 11.80 2.17 14.99
N THR A 124 11.60 2.88 16.11
CA THR A 124 11.26 2.35 17.45
C THR A 124 12.27 1.38 18.07
N ILE A 125 13.40 1.12 17.40
CA ILE A 125 14.45 0.19 17.82
C ILE A 125 15.81 0.90 17.71
N GLY A 126 16.11 1.74 18.71
CA GLY A 126 17.32 2.59 18.71
C GLY A 126 17.13 3.97 18.07
N ALA A 127 16.00 4.21 17.38
CA ALA A 127 15.59 5.53 16.87
C ALA A 127 14.09 5.76 17.12
N THR A 128 13.71 6.92 17.63
CA THR A 128 12.35 7.24 18.10
C THR A 128 11.97 8.67 17.72
N SER A 129 10.70 8.89 17.39
CA SER A 129 10.19 10.19 16.94
C SER A 129 8.93 10.58 17.70
N LYS A 130 8.85 11.85 18.13
CA LYS A 130 7.63 12.42 18.71
C LYS A 130 6.62 12.84 17.64
N THR A 131 7.08 13.13 16.42
CA THR A 131 6.29 13.71 15.32
C THR A 131 6.03 12.73 14.17
N GLY A 132 6.51 11.49 14.27
CA GLY A 132 6.17 10.36 13.40
C GLY A 132 7.22 9.99 12.35
N SER A 133 8.02 10.93 11.84
CA SER A 133 9.12 10.61 10.91
C SER A 133 10.31 10.00 11.64
N SER A 134 10.81 8.84 11.19
CA SER A 134 11.88 8.11 11.85
C SER A 134 13.24 8.83 11.69
N PRO A 135 14.03 9.04 12.76
CA PRO A 135 15.41 9.54 12.66
C PRO A 135 16.44 8.41 12.46
N ALA A 136 16.03 7.31 11.82
CA ALA A 136 16.82 6.08 11.69
C ALA A 136 17.76 6.06 10.47
N GLU A 137 17.94 7.19 9.78
CA GLU A 137 18.85 7.29 8.64
C GLU A 137 20.31 7.32 9.09
N SER A 138 21.11 6.39 8.56
CA SER A 138 22.56 6.35 8.80
C SER A 138 23.22 7.59 8.21
N VAL A 139 22.95 7.90 6.94
CA VAL A 139 23.40 9.13 6.27
C VAL A 139 22.20 9.94 5.84
N PHE A 140 22.17 11.23 6.16
CA PHE A 140 21.10 12.14 5.80
C PHE A 140 21.62 13.40 5.12
N ILE A 141 21.12 13.65 3.92
CA ILE A 141 21.66 14.69 3.04
C ILE A 141 20.63 15.79 2.83
N THR A 142 21.10 17.04 2.95
CA THR A 142 20.30 18.23 2.64
C THR A 142 20.94 19.08 1.53
N GLY A 143 22.15 18.72 1.08
CA GLY A 143 22.84 19.36 -0.06
C GLY A 143 22.47 18.77 -1.42
N THR A 144 22.59 19.56 -2.49
CA THR A 144 22.41 19.08 -3.88
C THR A 144 23.72 18.52 -4.45
N GLY A 145 23.67 17.70 -5.49
CA GLY A 145 24.87 17.21 -6.18
C GLY A 145 25.75 16.26 -5.36
N PHE A 146 25.19 15.61 -4.34
CA PHE A 146 25.92 14.63 -3.53
C PHE A 146 26.40 13.46 -4.38
N SER A 147 27.62 13.00 -4.13
CA SER A 147 28.12 11.79 -4.78
C SER A 147 28.94 10.89 -3.86
N ALA A 148 28.89 9.58 -4.10
CA ALA A 148 29.68 8.60 -3.35
C ALA A 148 30.28 7.55 -4.28
N TYR A 149 31.53 7.17 -4.00
CA TYR A 149 32.32 6.25 -4.81
C TYR A 149 33.00 5.21 -3.92
N ASN A 150 33.02 3.95 -4.38
CA ASN A 150 33.86 2.88 -3.82
C ASN A 150 33.66 2.62 -2.31
N LEU A 151 32.42 2.65 -1.82
CA LEU A 151 32.14 2.48 -0.39
C LEU A 151 30.81 1.77 -0.13
N THR A 152 30.61 1.35 1.12
CA THR A 152 29.35 0.79 1.61
C THR A 152 28.67 1.79 2.55
N ILE A 153 27.37 2.02 2.34
CA ILE A 153 26.50 2.71 3.30
C ILE A 153 25.53 1.67 3.86
N GLY A 154 25.62 1.42 5.17
CA GLY A 154 24.92 0.32 5.81
C GLY A 154 24.17 0.69 7.07
N ASN A 155 22.95 0.15 7.21
CA ASN A 155 22.21 0.10 8.44
C ASN A 155 22.01 -1.36 8.87
N TYR A 156 22.67 -1.74 9.95
CA TYR A 156 22.79 -3.10 10.46
C TYR A 156 21.81 -3.38 11.60
N CYS A 157 20.66 -2.67 11.64
CA CYS A 157 19.60 -2.95 12.61
C CYS A 157 19.05 -4.38 12.45
N ASN A 158 18.87 -4.81 11.20
CA ASN A 158 18.23 -6.08 10.84
C ASN A 158 19.11 -7.05 10.04
N VAL A 159 20.39 -6.72 9.86
CA VAL A 159 21.37 -7.53 9.13
C VAL A 159 22.74 -7.38 9.78
N ASP A 160 23.52 -8.45 9.79
CA ASP A 160 24.84 -8.43 10.42
C ASP A 160 25.82 -7.58 9.60
N LEU A 161 26.65 -6.80 10.29
CA LEU A 161 27.85 -6.23 9.70
C LEU A 161 28.94 -7.28 9.69
N VAL A 162 29.35 -7.70 8.50
CA VAL A 162 30.50 -8.58 8.28
C VAL A 162 31.57 -7.80 7.54
N TYR A 163 32.70 -7.58 8.19
CA TYR A 163 33.85 -6.85 7.69
C TYR A 163 35.12 -7.74 7.62
N PRO A 164 35.40 -8.37 6.45
CA PRO A 164 36.46 -9.38 6.34
C PRO A 164 37.87 -8.88 6.64
N ARG A 165 38.19 -7.60 6.37
CA ARG A 165 39.54 -7.05 6.60
C ARG A 165 39.91 -7.00 8.08
N ASN A 166 38.92 -6.87 8.95
CA ASN A 166 39.10 -6.90 10.38
C ASN A 166 37.84 -7.46 11.07
N PRO A 167 37.77 -8.78 11.32
CA PRO A 167 36.61 -9.41 11.94
C PRO A 167 36.26 -8.88 13.34
N ALA A 168 37.18 -8.19 14.02
CA ALA A 168 36.88 -7.53 15.30
C ALA A 168 35.91 -6.34 15.15
N LEU A 169 35.69 -5.85 13.93
CA LEU A 169 34.71 -4.81 13.61
C LEU A 169 33.36 -5.39 13.15
N ASN A 170 33.22 -6.72 13.12
CA ASN A 170 31.93 -7.34 12.87
C ASN A 170 30.93 -6.97 13.97
N GLN A 171 29.67 -6.80 13.58
CA GLN A 171 28.61 -6.50 14.52
C GLN A 171 27.38 -7.37 14.19
N PRO A 172 26.85 -8.13 15.16
CA PRO A 172 25.57 -8.81 14.94
C PRO A 172 24.46 -7.76 14.77
N LYS A 173 23.43 -8.12 14.01
CA LYS A 173 22.24 -7.29 13.88
C LYS A 173 21.64 -6.98 15.24
N ARG A 174 21.06 -5.79 15.37
CA ARG A 174 20.40 -5.34 16.61
C ARG A 174 19.17 -6.19 16.94
N THR A 175 18.40 -6.62 15.93
CA THR A 175 17.15 -7.36 16.11
C THR A 175 16.73 -8.13 14.85
N ASP A 176 16.07 -9.27 15.04
CA ASP A 176 15.39 -10.02 13.98
C ASP A 176 14.11 -9.33 13.48
N THR A 177 13.52 -8.44 14.27
CA THR A 177 12.27 -7.75 13.92
C THR A 177 12.53 -6.71 12.84
N ILE A 178 12.12 -7.01 11.61
CA ILE A 178 12.18 -6.06 10.49
C ILE A 178 11.42 -4.78 10.83
N THR A 179 12.15 -3.65 10.81
CA THR A 179 11.65 -2.29 11.01
C THR A 179 12.32 -1.36 10.02
N GLN A 180 11.79 -0.15 9.81
CA GLN A 180 12.41 0.82 8.91
C GLN A 180 13.82 1.19 9.41
N ALA A 181 14.83 0.93 8.59
CA ALA A 181 16.23 1.14 8.93
C ALA A 181 16.95 1.64 7.67
N TYR A 182 17.13 2.96 7.56
CA TYR A 182 17.58 3.56 6.31
C TYR A 182 19.09 3.62 6.27
N ALA A 183 19.70 3.14 5.18
CA ALA A 183 21.12 3.39 4.91
C ALA A 183 21.33 4.86 4.52
N ILE A 184 20.40 5.43 3.75
CA ILE A 184 20.50 6.80 3.27
C ILE A 184 19.12 7.46 3.15
N GLY A 185 19.03 8.73 3.53
CA GLY A 185 17.87 9.58 3.29
C GLY A 185 18.27 10.97 2.80
N ALA A 186 17.36 11.67 2.13
CA ALA A 186 17.60 13.05 1.72
C ALA A 186 16.31 13.86 1.68
N HIS A 187 16.36 15.07 2.25
CA HIS A 187 15.26 16.03 2.23
C HIS A 187 15.79 17.42 2.57
N HIS A 188 15.21 18.45 1.94
CA HIS A 188 15.40 19.83 2.35
C HIS A 188 14.06 20.56 2.21
N PRO A 189 13.58 21.29 3.25
CA PRO A 189 12.25 21.90 3.23
C PRO A 189 12.09 22.96 2.13
N ASP A 190 13.16 23.73 1.88
CA ASP A 190 13.10 24.89 0.98
C ASP A 190 13.84 24.69 -0.35
N LYS A 191 14.30 23.47 -0.66
CA LYS A 191 15.20 23.23 -1.80
C LYS A 191 14.95 21.87 -2.45
N ILE A 192 14.83 21.88 -3.77
CA ILE A 192 14.83 20.64 -4.57
C ILE A 192 16.27 20.14 -4.67
N LEU A 193 16.52 18.95 -4.15
CA LEU A 193 17.81 18.26 -4.25
C LEU A 193 17.90 17.59 -5.63
N ASP A 194 19.09 17.53 -6.23
CA ASP A 194 19.24 17.02 -7.60
C ASP A 194 20.64 16.47 -7.87
N LYS A 195 20.78 15.74 -8.99
CA LYS A 195 22.06 15.25 -9.56
C LYS A 195 22.89 14.38 -8.60
N TYR A 196 22.24 13.44 -7.91
CA TYR A 196 22.98 12.51 -7.04
C TYR A 196 23.63 11.40 -7.86
N VAL A 197 24.87 11.04 -7.51
CA VAL A 197 25.65 10.00 -8.21
C VAL A 197 26.22 8.99 -7.23
N PHE A 198 25.99 7.72 -7.49
CA PHE A 198 26.58 6.60 -6.75
C PHE A 198 27.26 5.66 -7.74
N ASP A 199 28.58 5.49 -7.62
CA ASP A 199 29.35 4.59 -8.48
C ASP A 199 30.16 3.60 -7.65
N ASN A 200 29.99 2.29 -7.90
CA ASN A 200 30.61 1.24 -7.09
C ASN A 200 30.27 1.40 -5.60
N VAL A 201 28.98 1.58 -5.29
CA VAL A 201 28.47 1.77 -3.92
C VAL A 201 27.59 0.59 -3.52
N ARG A 202 27.70 0.16 -2.26
CA ARG A 202 26.83 -0.85 -1.67
C ARG A 202 25.87 -0.22 -0.66
N PHE A 203 24.58 -0.54 -0.76
CA PHE A 203 23.56 -0.12 0.19
C PHE A 203 23.00 -1.35 0.91
N ILE A 204 23.25 -1.41 2.22
CA ILE A 204 22.95 -2.60 3.03
C ILE A 204 21.94 -2.25 4.12
N SER A 205 20.72 -2.75 3.99
CA SER A 205 19.72 -2.78 5.05
C SER A 205 18.60 -3.78 4.68
N MET A 206 17.42 -3.66 5.30
CA MET A 206 16.24 -4.49 5.05
C MET A 206 15.04 -3.63 4.58
N LEU A 207 14.26 -3.06 5.50
CA LEU A 207 13.09 -2.24 5.17
C LEU A 207 13.50 -0.77 5.03
N ASP A 208 13.07 -0.14 3.94
CA ASP A 208 13.36 1.25 3.57
C ASP A 208 14.88 1.57 3.41
N THR A 209 15.70 0.67 2.84
CA THR A 209 17.16 0.87 2.67
C THR A 209 17.53 2.25 2.10
N ILE A 210 16.84 2.73 1.05
CA ILE A 210 17.09 4.01 0.38
C ILE A 210 15.85 4.91 0.46
N ALA A 211 15.97 6.12 1.02
CA ALA A 211 14.89 7.10 1.14
C ALA A 211 15.23 8.45 0.47
N LEU A 212 15.42 8.44 -0.85
CA LEU A 212 15.76 9.63 -1.64
C LEU A 212 14.54 10.27 -2.33
N GLY A 213 13.33 10.16 -1.74
CA GLY A 213 12.04 10.49 -2.38
C GLY A 213 11.94 11.90 -2.95
N GLU A 214 12.68 12.82 -2.36
CA GLU A 214 12.64 14.27 -2.63
C GLU A 214 13.78 14.73 -3.55
N VAL A 215 14.62 13.81 -4.02
CA VAL A 215 15.70 14.11 -4.97
C VAL A 215 15.14 14.09 -6.39
N ARG A 216 15.45 15.07 -7.23
CA ARG A 216 14.93 15.17 -8.59
C ARG A 216 15.53 14.09 -9.50
N ARG A 217 16.86 13.93 -9.51
CA ARG A 217 17.54 12.94 -10.36
C ARG A 217 18.65 12.20 -9.62
N VAL A 218 18.68 10.89 -9.82
CA VAL A 218 19.66 10.00 -9.18
C VAL A 218 20.22 9.01 -10.20
N TYR A 219 21.54 8.89 -10.24
CA TYR A 219 22.26 7.90 -11.05
C TYR A 219 22.98 6.91 -10.14
N TYR A 220 22.73 5.63 -10.36
CA TYR A 220 23.46 4.54 -9.73
C TYR A 220 24.15 3.71 -10.80
N HIS A 221 25.47 3.56 -10.67
CA HIS A 221 26.29 2.78 -11.55
C HIS A 221 27.06 1.73 -10.75
N ASN A 222 27.04 0.47 -11.20
CA ASN A 222 27.77 -0.62 -10.55
C ASN A 222 27.45 -0.72 -9.04
N VAL A 223 26.18 -0.54 -8.67
CA VAL A 223 25.77 -0.59 -7.25
C VAL A 223 25.27 -1.97 -6.85
N TYR A 224 25.38 -2.28 -5.56
CA TYR A 224 24.67 -3.38 -4.93
C TYR A 224 23.66 -2.82 -3.93
N VAL A 225 22.40 -3.23 -4.01
CA VAL A 225 21.36 -2.85 -3.04
C VAL A 225 20.63 -4.11 -2.57
N GLN A 226 20.38 -4.21 -1.27
CA GLN A 226 19.51 -5.26 -0.73
C GLN A 226 18.39 -4.72 0.16
N GLY A 227 17.32 -5.49 0.25
CA GLY A 227 16.25 -5.22 1.22
C GLY A 227 14.99 -6.09 1.06
N THR A 228 13.97 -5.73 1.85
CA THR A 228 12.66 -6.37 1.92
C THR A 228 11.61 -5.57 1.12
N ASP A 229 10.45 -5.23 1.69
CA ASP A 229 9.50 -4.33 1.04
C ASP A 229 10.07 -2.90 1.06
N ASP A 230 9.68 -2.07 0.09
CA ASP A 230 9.88 -0.61 0.06
C ASP A 230 11.36 -0.11 0.14
N PHE A 231 12.37 -0.99 -0.01
CA PHE A 231 13.79 -0.64 0.19
C PHE A 231 14.43 0.21 -0.91
N LEU A 232 13.85 0.21 -2.11
CA LEU A 232 14.25 1.09 -3.21
C LEU A 232 13.30 2.29 -3.24
N GLY A 233 13.70 3.36 -2.56
CA GLY A 233 13.03 4.65 -2.64
C GLY A 233 13.77 5.65 -3.53
N GLY A 234 13.05 6.67 -3.98
CA GLY A 234 13.65 7.94 -4.40
C GLY A 234 13.19 8.54 -5.72
N GLY A 235 13.65 9.77 -5.97
CA GLY A 235 13.73 10.34 -7.31
C GLY A 235 12.43 10.92 -7.88
N ASN A 236 12.53 11.98 -8.67
CA ASN A 236 11.59 12.16 -9.78
C ASN A 236 11.91 11.16 -10.91
N VAL A 237 13.20 11.05 -11.28
CA VAL A 237 13.75 10.00 -12.17
C VAL A 237 15.00 9.38 -11.56
N GLN A 238 15.11 8.06 -11.63
CA GLN A 238 16.30 7.34 -11.18
C GLN A 238 16.74 6.32 -12.23
N VAL A 239 18.04 6.11 -12.36
CA VAL A 239 18.61 5.08 -13.24
C VAL A 239 19.60 4.23 -12.48
N LEU A 240 19.33 2.93 -12.39
CA LEU A 240 20.27 1.91 -11.93
C LEU A 240 20.84 1.21 -13.16
N LYS A 241 22.15 1.31 -13.35
CA LYS A 241 22.87 0.76 -14.49
C LYS A 241 24.00 -0.16 -14.06
N ASN A 242 24.09 -1.34 -14.69
CA ASN A 242 25.12 -2.34 -14.41
C ASN A 242 25.13 -2.77 -12.93
N SER A 243 23.95 -2.85 -12.31
CA SER A 243 23.80 -3.01 -10.86
C SER A 243 23.24 -4.37 -10.48
N THR A 244 23.45 -4.74 -9.22
CA THR A 244 22.84 -5.93 -8.60
C THR A 244 21.82 -5.50 -7.54
N ILE A 245 20.62 -6.07 -7.59
CA ILE A 245 19.57 -5.86 -6.61
C ILE A 245 19.27 -7.21 -5.95
N HIS A 246 19.16 -7.23 -4.63
CA HIS A 246 18.84 -8.44 -3.87
C HIS A 246 17.56 -8.23 -3.05
N SER A 247 16.50 -8.97 -3.38
CA SER A 247 15.17 -8.83 -2.76
C SER A 247 14.79 -10.06 -1.95
N TYR A 248 14.57 -9.87 -0.65
CA TYR A 248 14.11 -10.94 0.25
C TYR A 248 12.58 -11.08 0.29
N THR A 249 11.86 -10.05 -0.17
CA THR A 249 10.41 -10.03 -0.25
C THR A 249 9.94 -9.33 -1.53
N SER A 250 8.64 -9.47 -1.83
CA SER A 250 8.02 -8.78 -2.97
C SER A 250 7.83 -7.28 -2.66
N ARG A 251 7.63 -6.44 -3.70
CA ARG A 251 7.38 -4.98 -3.57
C ARG A 251 8.62 -4.20 -3.11
N PRO A 252 9.76 -4.34 -3.83
CA PRO A 252 11.00 -3.66 -3.48
C PRO A 252 10.88 -2.13 -3.57
N ILE A 253 9.94 -1.60 -4.34
CA ILE A 253 9.73 -0.17 -4.55
C ILE A 253 8.33 0.23 -4.08
N TYR A 254 8.22 1.23 -3.20
CA TYR A 254 6.91 1.78 -2.83
C TYR A 254 6.24 2.47 -4.04
N ILE A 255 6.94 3.43 -4.64
CA ILE A 255 6.55 4.17 -5.86
C ILE A 255 7.79 4.51 -6.69
N ALA A 256 7.75 4.30 -8.00
CA ALA A 256 8.89 4.52 -8.89
C ALA A 256 8.90 5.95 -9.46
N GLY A 257 9.14 6.94 -8.60
CA GLY A 257 9.24 8.37 -8.95
C GLY A 257 8.05 8.95 -9.74
N LYS A 258 8.10 10.23 -10.10
CA LYS A 258 7.05 10.85 -10.95
C LYS A 258 7.27 10.57 -12.44
N SER A 259 8.54 10.51 -12.87
CA SER A 259 8.90 10.24 -14.26
C SER A 259 9.19 8.77 -14.52
N GLY A 260 9.60 8.03 -13.49
CA GLY A 260 9.86 6.59 -13.53
C GLY A 260 11.21 6.20 -12.94
N THR A 261 11.40 4.90 -12.71
CA THR A 261 12.70 4.30 -12.35
C THR A 261 13.16 3.37 -13.46
N ALA A 262 14.43 3.48 -13.83
CA ALA A 262 15.04 2.69 -14.88
C ALA A 262 16.06 1.68 -14.34
N PHE A 263 16.03 0.49 -14.92
CA PHE A 263 16.96 -0.61 -14.68
C PHE A 263 17.58 -0.99 -16.01
N ILE A 264 18.89 -0.76 -16.16
CA ILE A 264 19.64 -1.00 -17.39
C ILE A 264 20.78 -1.97 -17.10
N ASN A 265 20.76 -3.16 -17.71
CA ASN A 265 21.73 -4.23 -17.46
C ASN A 265 21.80 -4.59 -15.97
N VAL A 266 20.66 -5.02 -15.42
CA VAL A 266 20.54 -5.30 -13.98
C VAL A 266 20.38 -6.79 -13.74
N GLN A 267 21.15 -7.29 -12.77
CA GLN A 267 20.93 -8.59 -12.16
C GLN A 267 20.05 -8.39 -10.93
N TRP A 268 18.94 -9.12 -10.85
CA TRP A 268 17.98 -8.97 -9.77
C TRP A 268 17.77 -10.31 -9.07
N ASP A 269 18.50 -10.52 -7.99
CA ASP A 269 18.44 -11.70 -7.16
C ASP A 269 17.20 -11.66 -6.27
N ILE A 270 16.46 -12.77 -6.25
CA ILE A 270 15.20 -12.92 -5.53
C ILE A 270 15.37 -14.11 -4.58
N ASP A 271 15.41 -13.80 -3.28
CA ASP A 271 15.63 -14.75 -2.19
C ASP A 271 14.37 -14.83 -1.31
N PHE A 272 13.28 -15.31 -1.92
CA PHE A 272 12.02 -15.46 -1.20
C PHE A 272 12.05 -16.69 -0.29
N ALA A 273 11.59 -16.50 0.95
CA ALA A 273 11.36 -17.60 1.88
C ALA A 273 10.16 -18.48 1.49
N GLU A 274 9.16 -17.90 0.80
CA GLU A 274 7.90 -18.55 0.44
C GLU A 274 7.54 -18.34 -1.02
N THR A 275 6.82 -19.29 -1.61
CA THR A 275 6.36 -19.20 -3.00
C THR A 275 5.32 -18.08 -3.15
N GLN A 276 5.61 -17.09 -3.99
CA GLN A 276 4.73 -15.92 -4.20
C GLN A 276 5.04 -15.18 -5.52
N PRO A 277 4.14 -14.30 -5.99
CA PRO A 277 4.44 -13.37 -7.06
C PRO A 277 5.48 -12.31 -6.63
N LEU A 278 6.36 -11.90 -7.55
CA LEU A 278 7.14 -10.68 -7.43
C LEU A 278 6.35 -9.51 -8.02
N TYR A 279 5.93 -8.56 -7.19
CA TYR A 279 5.48 -7.24 -7.63
C TYR A 279 6.65 -6.27 -7.55
N LEU A 280 7.03 -5.64 -8.66
CA LEU A 280 8.18 -4.70 -8.71
C LEU A 280 7.90 -3.41 -7.94
N THR A 281 6.65 -2.94 -7.93
CA THR A 281 6.23 -1.78 -7.14
C THR A 281 4.99 -2.08 -6.29
N LYS A 282 4.81 -1.35 -5.19
CA LYS A 282 3.59 -1.40 -4.36
C LYS A 282 2.45 -0.61 -4.98
N MET A 283 2.75 0.56 -5.51
CA MET A 283 1.83 1.43 -6.24
C MET A 283 2.10 1.34 -7.75
N ALA A 284 1.06 1.39 -8.58
CA ALA A 284 1.22 1.46 -10.04
C ALA A 284 2.16 2.62 -10.41
N SER A 285 3.28 2.30 -11.04
CA SER A 285 4.34 3.25 -11.39
C SER A 285 4.93 2.93 -12.76
N ARG A 286 5.58 3.93 -13.38
CA ARG A 286 6.31 3.74 -14.64
C ARG A 286 7.68 3.14 -14.36
N LEU A 287 7.98 2.00 -14.98
CA LEU A 287 9.32 1.41 -14.98
C LEU A 287 9.90 1.40 -16.39
N PHE A 288 11.21 1.54 -16.48
CA PHE A 288 11.99 1.28 -17.69
C PHE A 288 12.92 0.11 -17.41
N LEU A 289 12.71 -1.04 -18.06
CA LEU A 289 13.53 -2.23 -17.84
C LEU A 289 14.21 -2.61 -19.16
N LYS A 290 15.54 -2.55 -19.19
CA LYS A 290 16.36 -2.91 -20.35
C LYS A 290 17.43 -3.90 -19.92
N ASN A 291 17.39 -5.11 -20.46
CA ASN A 291 18.32 -6.19 -20.12
C ASN A 291 18.31 -6.47 -18.60
N VAL A 292 17.14 -6.88 -18.08
CA VAL A 292 16.99 -7.24 -16.67
C VAL A 292 16.84 -8.75 -16.57
N ASN A 293 17.71 -9.37 -15.76
CA ASN A 293 17.65 -10.79 -15.45
C ASN A 293 17.25 -10.97 -13.99
N PHE A 294 16.06 -11.51 -13.77
CA PHE A 294 15.58 -11.92 -12.46
C PHE A 294 16.16 -13.31 -12.14
N ASN A 295 16.93 -13.43 -11.06
CA ASN A 295 17.46 -14.70 -10.58
C ASN A 295 16.64 -15.17 -9.39
N ASP A 296 15.72 -16.10 -9.60
CA ASP A 296 14.97 -16.75 -8.53
C ASP A 296 15.85 -17.82 -7.89
N LEU A 297 16.52 -17.44 -6.81
CA LEU A 297 17.56 -18.25 -6.17
C LEU A 297 16.99 -19.53 -5.54
N ASN A 298 15.70 -19.52 -5.16
CA ASN A 298 15.06 -20.59 -4.41
C ASN A 298 13.89 -21.26 -5.15
N ASN A 299 13.64 -20.91 -6.41
CA ASN A 299 12.48 -21.36 -7.19
C ASN A 299 11.14 -21.06 -6.49
N LYS A 300 10.99 -19.83 -5.97
CA LYS A 300 9.82 -19.36 -5.21
C LYS A 300 9.02 -18.26 -5.93
N VAL A 301 9.46 -17.79 -7.08
CA VAL A 301 8.73 -16.77 -7.85
C VAL A 301 7.71 -17.44 -8.75
N THR A 302 6.43 -17.13 -8.56
CA THR A 302 5.37 -17.66 -9.44
C THR A 302 5.20 -16.86 -10.72
N THR A 303 5.25 -15.53 -10.61
CA THR A 303 5.02 -14.57 -11.68
C THR A 303 5.68 -13.24 -11.34
N VAL A 304 6.06 -12.47 -12.35
CA VAL A 304 6.60 -11.11 -12.18
C VAL A 304 5.59 -10.08 -12.68
N HIS A 305 5.22 -9.16 -11.81
CA HIS A 305 4.20 -8.14 -12.02
C HIS A 305 4.80 -6.74 -11.87
N THR A 306 4.27 -5.76 -12.59
CA THR A 306 4.64 -4.35 -12.39
C THR A 306 4.17 -3.87 -11.01
N ALA A 307 2.90 -4.09 -10.67
CA ALA A 307 2.28 -3.70 -9.40
C ALA A 307 1.12 -4.65 -9.03
N PRO A 308 0.72 -4.73 -7.74
CA PRO A 308 -0.45 -5.53 -7.33
C PRO A 308 -1.77 -4.94 -7.85
N TYR A 309 -1.84 -3.61 -7.97
CA TYR A 309 -3.01 -2.88 -8.47
C TYR A 309 -2.58 -1.97 -9.63
N PRO A 310 -2.36 -2.55 -10.82
CA PRO A 310 -1.92 -1.80 -11.99
C PRO A 310 -3.00 -0.83 -12.45
N LYS A 311 -2.58 0.34 -12.94
CA LYS A 311 -3.47 1.36 -13.49
C LYS A 311 -3.33 1.42 -15.01
N PRO A 312 -4.42 1.36 -15.79
CA PRO A 312 -4.34 1.32 -17.25
C PRO A 312 -3.61 2.50 -17.90
N ASP A 313 -3.62 3.67 -17.27
CA ASP A 313 -2.98 4.91 -17.71
C ASP A 313 -1.48 5.00 -17.35
N ILE A 314 -0.95 4.03 -16.60
CA ILE A 314 0.47 3.96 -16.20
C ILE A 314 1.12 2.75 -16.89
N GLN A 315 1.97 3.04 -17.86
CA GLN A 315 2.66 2.04 -18.68
C GLN A 315 4.12 1.90 -18.26
N SER A 316 4.63 0.67 -18.25
CA SER A 316 6.06 0.35 -18.10
C SER A 316 6.65 -0.15 -19.43
N TYR A 317 7.91 0.16 -19.68
CA TYR A 317 8.59 -0.09 -20.95
C TYR A 317 9.70 -1.12 -20.74
N THR A 318 9.71 -2.16 -21.57
CA THR A 318 10.55 -3.35 -21.34
C THR A 318 11.29 -3.76 -22.59
N TYR A 319 12.53 -4.19 -22.44
CA TYR A 319 13.33 -4.83 -23.49
C TYR A 319 14.22 -5.90 -22.87
N ASN A 320 14.16 -7.13 -23.41
CA ASN A 320 14.99 -8.25 -23.00
C ASN A 320 14.93 -8.53 -21.48
N ILE A 321 13.79 -9.05 -21.03
CA ILE A 321 13.55 -9.39 -19.63
C ILE A 321 13.54 -10.91 -19.48
N THR A 322 14.28 -11.41 -18.50
CA THR A 322 14.46 -12.85 -18.27
C THR A 322 14.25 -13.21 -16.81
N LEU A 323 13.83 -14.45 -16.55
CA LEU A 323 13.78 -15.11 -15.25
C LEU A 323 14.63 -16.39 -15.35
N ASN A 324 15.71 -16.46 -14.59
CA ASN A 324 16.71 -17.52 -14.65
C ASN A 324 17.19 -17.75 -16.10
N GLY A 325 17.48 -16.66 -16.81
CA GLY A 325 17.89 -16.67 -18.22
C GLY A 325 16.79 -16.94 -19.25
N ASN A 326 15.58 -17.33 -18.84
CA ASN A 326 14.46 -17.58 -19.75
C ASN A 326 13.64 -16.31 -19.99
N PRO A 327 13.29 -15.95 -21.24
CA PRO A 327 12.46 -14.78 -21.51
C PRO A 327 11.11 -14.85 -20.80
N ILE A 328 10.67 -13.73 -20.22
CA ILE A 328 9.36 -13.61 -19.56
C ILE A 328 8.59 -12.37 -20.01
N ALA A 329 7.27 -12.41 -19.87
CA ALA A 329 6.39 -11.26 -20.00
C ALA A 329 5.90 -10.79 -18.62
N LEU A 330 6.10 -9.51 -18.32
CA LEU A 330 5.60 -8.91 -17.08
C LEU A 330 4.08 -8.79 -17.09
N GLN A 331 3.48 -8.90 -15.90
CA GLN A 331 2.02 -8.89 -15.73
C GLN A 331 1.51 -7.58 -15.07
N PRO A 332 0.31 -7.12 -15.43
CA PRO A 332 -0.48 -7.56 -16.58
C PRO A 332 0.07 -6.97 -17.89
N ALA A 333 -0.09 -7.69 -18.99
CA ALA A 333 0.32 -7.24 -20.31
C ALA A 333 -0.31 -5.89 -20.73
N SER A 334 -1.48 -5.54 -20.19
CA SER A 334 -2.17 -4.28 -20.49
C SER A 334 -1.45 -3.01 -20.01
N THR A 335 -0.45 -3.15 -19.13
CA THR A 335 0.35 -2.03 -18.60
C THR A 335 1.83 -2.12 -18.97
N VAL A 336 2.17 -2.98 -19.93
CA VAL A 336 3.55 -3.27 -20.32
C VAL A 336 3.69 -3.08 -21.83
N ILE A 337 4.64 -2.23 -22.21
CA ILE A 337 5.04 -2.00 -23.60
C ILE A 337 6.37 -2.70 -23.83
N SER A 338 6.38 -3.64 -24.78
CA SER A 338 7.61 -4.28 -25.26
C SER A 338 8.24 -3.40 -26.32
N LEU A 339 9.45 -2.91 -26.04
CA LEU A 339 10.22 -2.07 -26.96
C LEU A 339 10.82 -2.91 -28.07
N THR A 340 10.92 -2.33 -29.26
CA THR A 340 11.80 -2.85 -30.32
C THR A 340 13.27 -2.56 -29.96
N LYS A 341 14.22 -3.26 -30.61
CA LYS A 341 15.64 -2.99 -30.42
C LYS A 341 16.00 -1.51 -30.66
N LYS A 342 15.49 -0.91 -31.76
CA LYS A 342 15.72 0.51 -32.08
C LYS A 342 15.22 1.45 -30.97
N GLN A 343 14.06 1.15 -30.37
CA GLN A 343 13.53 1.94 -29.25
C GLN A 343 14.31 1.70 -27.95
N ALA A 344 14.78 0.47 -27.72
CA ALA A 344 15.62 0.17 -26.57
C ALA A 344 17.01 0.81 -26.68
N ASP A 345 17.56 0.96 -27.89
CA ASP A 345 18.89 1.56 -28.12
C ASP A 345 18.93 3.04 -27.67
N ILE A 346 17.83 3.80 -27.85
CA ILE A 346 17.72 5.20 -27.37
C ILE A 346 17.46 5.33 -25.86
N LEU A 347 17.05 4.24 -25.19
CA LEU A 347 16.83 4.22 -23.75
C LEU A 347 18.18 4.09 -23.01
N THR A 348 18.84 5.23 -22.82
CA THR A 348 20.14 5.35 -22.12
C THR A 348 19.99 6.12 -20.81
N ALA A 349 20.97 5.97 -19.91
CA ALA A 349 20.99 6.73 -18.65
C ALA A 349 20.96 8.24 -18.90
N ASN A 350 21.79 8.73 -19.83
CA ASN A 350 21.85 10.14 -20.18
C ASN A 350 20.54 10.65 -20.79
N ALA A 351 19.86 9.87 -21.64
CA ALA A 351 18.58 10.29 -22.22
C ALA A 351 17.47 10.40 -21.16
N LEU A 352 17.48 9.53 -20.15
CA LEU A 352 16.54 9.55 -19.02
C LEU A 352 16.82 10.69 -18.02
N LEU A 353 18.10 11.03 -17.81
CA LEU A 353 18.55 11.95 -16.77
C LEU A 353 18.81 13.38 -17.28
N ALA A 354 18.91 13.58 -18.60
CA ALA A 354 19.21 14.87 -19.23
C ALA A 354 18.37 16.03 -18.67
N GLY A 355 17.04 15.83 -18.54
CA GLY A 355 16.15 16.93 -18.17
C GLY A 355 16.29 18.13 -19.10
N ASP A 356 16.06 19.34 -18.56
CA ASP A 356 16.17 20.59 -19.31
C ASP A 356 17.62 21.13 -19.38
N ASP A 357 18.51 20.64 -18.52
CA ASP A 357 19.92 21.08 -18.41
C ASP A 357 20.92 20.09 -19.04
N SER A 358 20.43 19.07 -19.74
CA SER A 358 21.24 18.04 -20.43
C SER A 358 22.23 17.31 -19.51
N TRP A 359 21.88 17.11 -18.24
CA TRP A 359 22.74 16.39 -17.29
C TRP A 359 23.09 14.97 -17.77
N SER A 360 24.39 14.66 -17.77
CA SER A 360 24.92 13.42 -18.35
C SER A 360 25.96 12.79 -17.41
N PRO A 361 25.52 12.01 -16.41
CA PRO A 361 26.44 11.40 -15.44
C PRO A 361 27.15 10.14 -15.96
N ASP A 362 26.70 9.56 -17.08
CA ASP A 362 27.34 8.39 -17.70
C ASP A 362 28.30 8.84 -18.81
N SER A 363 29.61 8.84 -18.53
CA SER A 363 30.65 9.30 -19.46
C SER A 363 30.80 8.43 -20.71
N ASN A 364 30.25 7.21 -20.72
CA ASN A 364 30.45 6.21 -21.77
C ASN A 364 29.37 6.21 -22.86
N ASN A 365 28.39 7.12 -22.83
CA ASN A 365 27.30 7.15 -23.81
C ASN A 365 27.04 8.56 -24.37
N ALA A 366 27.11 8.71 -25.69
CA ALA A 366 26.82 9.97 -26.37
C ALA A 366 25.31 10.19 -26.61
N SER A 367 24.90 11.45 -26.37
CA SER A 367 23.70 12.16 -26.84
C SER A 367 22.34 11.90 -26.17
N SER A 368 21.71 13.00 -25.75
CA SER A 368 20.28 13.10 -25.47
C SER A 368 19.48 13.02 -26.77
N THR A 369 18.60 12.04 -26.92
CA THR A 369 17.74 11.94 -28.09
C THR A 369 16.59 12.97 -28.02
N PRO A 370 16.20 13.61 -29.14
CA PRO A 370 15.03 14.48 -29.17
C PRO A 370 13.70 13.71 -29.10
N SER A 371 13.72 12.40 -29.33
CA SER A 371 12.52 11.56 -29.36
C SER A 371 11.99 11.21 -27.96
N PRO A 372 10.66 11.04 -27.80
CA PRO A 372 10.07 10.52 -26.57
C PRO A 372 10.59 9.13 -26.20
N LEU A 373 10.87 8.90 -24.92
CA LEU A 373 11.22 7.58 -24.36
C LEU A 373 10.00 6.88 -23.73
N ALA A 374 9.02 7.67 -23.30
CA ALA A 374 7.74 7.20 -22.80
C ALA A 374 6.65 8.24 -23.11
N MET A 375 5.40 7.78 -23.03
CA MET A 375 4.23 8.64 -23.07
C MET A 375 3.22 8.33 -21.97
N GLN A 376 2.39 9.32 -21.68
CA GLN A 376 1.25 9.24 -20.78
C GLN A 376 0.05 9.92 -21.43
N ILE A 377 -1.13 9.35 -21.26
CA ILE A 377 -2.38 9.98 -21.67
C ILE A 377 -3.12 10.38 -20.41
N GLU A 378 -3.37 11.67 -20.27
CA GLU A 378 -4.19 12.24 -19.20
C GLU A 378 -5.59 12.55 -19.73
N GLY A 379 -6.61 12.23 -18.94
CA GLY A 379 -7.98 12.57 -19.26
C GLY A 379 -8.99 11.90 -18.33
N PRO A 380 -10.28 12.16 -18.54
CA PRO A 380 -11.33 11.67 -17.65
C PRO A 380 -11.59 10.17 -17.85
N GLN A 381 -12.04 9.53 -16.77
CA GLN A 381 -12.31 8.08 -16.74
C GLN A 381 -13.67 7.70 -17.34
N HIS A 382 -14.52 8.69 -17.63
CA HIS A 382 -15.88 8.48 -18.10
C HIS A 382 -16.27 9.51 -19.18
N LEU A 383 -16.98 9.04 -20.21
CA LEU A 383 -17.69 9.84 -21.20
C LEU A 383 -19.18 9.54 -21.07
N LEU A 384 -20.04 10.56 -21.01
CA LEU A 384 -21.48 10.38 -21.16
C LEU A 384 -21.87 10.61 -22.62
N ALA A 385 -22.38 9.58 -23.29
CA ALA A 385 -22.86 9.72 -24.67
C ALA A 385 -24.06 10.68 -24.75
N GLY A 386 -24.14 11.43 -25.85
CA GLY A 386 -25.14 12.49 -26.06
C GLY A 386 -24.92 13.77 -25.25
N GLY A 387 -23.89 13.83 -24.40
CA GLY A 387 -23.46 15.03 -23.68
C GLY A 387 -22.25 15.71 -24.32
N ASP A 388 -21.57 16.54 -23.54
CA ASP A 388 -20.35 17.24 -23.98
C ASP A 388 -19.21 16.27 -24.30
N SER A 389 -18.37 16.66 -25.25
CA SER A 389 -17.12 15.95 -25.54
C SER A 389 -16.14 16.05 -24.38
N ILE A 390 -15.30 15.03 -24.23
CA ILE A 390 -14.19 15.03 -23.26
C ILE A 390 -12.84 15.18 -23.97
N THR A 391 -11.87 15.77 -23.28
CA THR A 391 -10.52 16.00 -23.83
C THR A 391 -9.50 15.09 -23.16
N PHE A 392 -8.57 14.56 -23.97
CA PHE A 392 -7.39 13.85 -23.53
C PHE A 392 -6.12 14.54 -24.03
N THR A 393 -5.05 14.48 -23.24
CA THR A 393 -3.75 15.06 -23.56
C THR A 393 -2.66 13.99 -23.48
N ALA A 394 -1.86 13.86 -24.52
CA ALA A 394 -0.65 13.04 -24.52
C ALA A 394 0.55 13.88 -24.03
N LYS A 395 1.33 13.32 -23.11
CA LYS A 395 2.58 13.91 -22.62
C LYS A 395 3.74 12.94 -22.82
N SER A 396 4.85 13.43 -23.35
CA SER A 396 6.09 12.68 -23.48
C SER A 396 6.97 12.78 -22.24
N PHE A 397 7.81 11.76 -22.06
CA PHE A 397 8.97 11.81 -21.18
C PHE A 397 10.24 11.41 -21.98
N PRO A 398 11.34 12.18 -21.90
CA PRO A 398 11.43 13.52 -21.32
C PRO A 398 10.45 14.48 -22.00
N LYS A 399 10.14 15.62 -21.35
CA LYS A 399 9.21 16.60 -21.92
C LYS A 399 9.80 17.14 -23.22
N ARG A 400 9.18 16.80 -24.35
CA ARG A 400 9.56 17.25 -25.69
C ARG A 400 8.28 17.59 -26.45
N THR A 401 8.34 18.56 -27.34
CA THR A 401 7.29 18.72 -28.35
C THR A 401 7.25 17.43 -29.15
N VAL A 402 6.11 16.75 -29.13
CA VAL A 402 5.90 15.55 -29.95
C VAL A 402 5.07 16.01 -31.13
N GLU A 403 5.77 16.47 -32.17
CA GLU A 403 5.15 16.67 -33.47
C GLU A 403 4.56 15.31 -33.90
N ASP A 404 3.34 15.32 -34.45
CA ASP A 404 2.66 14.15 -35.02
C ASP A 404 2.29 12.98 -34.08
N ILE A 405 1.44 13.25 -33.07
CA ILE A 405 0.76 12.18 -32.31
C ILE A 405 -0.38 11.57 -33.14
N THR A 406 -0.32 10.25 -33.37
CA THR A 406 -1.43 9.49 -33.95
C THR A 406 -2.32 8.90 -32.86
N TRP A 407 -3.63 9.19 -32.93
CA TRP A 407 -4.63 8.67 -32.00
C TRP A 407 -5.44 7.50 -32.60
N LYS A 408 -5.71 6.48 -31.78
CA LYS A 408 -6.59 5.34 -32.16
C LYS A 408 -7.51 4.96 -31.00
N VAL A 409 -8.71 4.48 -31.34
CA VAL A 409 -9.65 3.90 -30.37
C VAL A 409 -9.95 2.45 -30.69
N SER A 410 -10.12 1.66 -29.64
CA SER A 410 -10.43 0.23 -29.74
C SER A 410 -11.86 -0.10 -30.20
N LYS A 411 -12.80 0.86 -30.14
CA LYS A 411 -14.21 0.65 -30.48
C LYS A 411 -14.75 1.81 -31.31
N PRO A 412 -15.48 1.56 -32.41
CA PRO A 412 -16.09 2.60 -33.26
C PRO A 412 -17.40 3.12 -32.66
N ILE A 413 -17.46 3.31 -31.35
CA ILE A 413 -18.61 3.90 -30.63
C ILE A 413 -18.33 5.33 -30.17
N VAL A 414 -17.14 5.84 -30.48
CA VAL A 414 -16.68 7.18 -30.16
C VAL A 414 -16.13 7.84 -31.42
N ASP A 415 -16.35 9.14 -31.51
CA ASP A 415 -15.80 9.99 -32.55
C ASP A 415 -14.61 10.76 -31.99
N ILE A 416 -13.53 10.81 -32.75
CA ILE A 416 -12.27 11.47 -32.39
C ILE A 416 -12.10 12.72 -33.23
N LYS A 417 -11.80 13.85 -32.59
CA LYS A 417 -11.43 15.10 -33.23
C LYS A 417 -10.14 15.64 -32.63
N ASN A 418 -9.09 15.77 -33.44
CA ASN A 418 -7.88 16.48 -33.04
C ASN A 418 -8.20 17.96 -32.86
N ILE A 419 -7.77 18.53 -31.72
CA ILE A 419 -7.95 19.96 -31.43
C ILE A 419 -6.64 20.70 -31.69
N GLU A 420 -5.55 20.20 -31.13
CA GLU A 420 -4.19 20.71 -31.28
C GLU A 420 -3.19 19.56 -31.08
N GLU A 421 -1.91 19.84 -31.21
CA GLU A 421 -0.86 18.84 -31.08
C GLU A 421 -0.91 18.14 -29.71
N GLY A 422 -0.97 16.81 -29.73
CA GLY A 422 -1.05 16.00 -28.51
C GLY A 422 -2.37 16.13 -27.74
N VAL A 423 -3.40 16.78 -28.28
CA VAL A 423 -4.71 16.94 -27.62
C VAL A 423 -5.85 16.51 -28.52
N VAL A 424 -6.71 15.65 -27.98
CA VAL A 424 -7.84 15.06 -28.70
C VAL A 424 -9.14 15.23 -27.93
N SER A 425 -10.20 15.61 -28.65
CA SER A 425 -11.57 15.57 -28.14
C SER A 425 -12.29 14.31 -28.61
N ILE A 426 -13.02 13.70 -27.68
CA ILE A 426 -13.77 12.47 -27.89
C ILE A 426 -15.23 12.71 -27.53
N SER A 427 -16.12 12.32 -28.43
CA SER A 427 -17.58 12.34 -28.22
C SER A 427 -18.20 10.99 -28.56
N SER A 428 -19.46 10.77 -28.20
CA SER A 428 -20.15 9.51 -28.47
C SER A 428 -21.66 9.70 -28.51
N GLN A 429 -22.33 8.94 -29.36
CA GLN A 429 -23.80 8.78 -29.38
C GLN A 429 -24.22 7.35 -28.99
N TYR A 430 -23.37 6.64 -28.26
CA TYR A 430 -23.61 5.27 -27.83
C TYR A 430 -24.91 5.15 -27.00
N ASN A 431 -25.83 4.31 -27.46
CA ASN A 431 -27.18 4.16 -26.91
C ASN A 431 -27.49 2.76 -26.35
N GLY A 432 -26.45 1.94 -26.12
CA GLY A 432 -26.61 0.61 -25.52
C GLY A 432 -26.95 0.65 -24.02
N GLU A 433 -27.07 -0.52 -23.38
CA GLU A 433 -27.57 -0.62 -21.99
C GLU A 433 -26.47 -0.41 -20.93
N TYR A 434 -25.28 -0.94 -21.18
CA TYR A 434 -24.20 -0.94 -20.20
C TYR A 434 -23.04 -0.07 -20.65
N PRO A 435 -22.32 0.57 -19.71
CA PRO A 435 -21.09 1.28 -20.02
C PRO A 435 -20.09 0.39 -20.75
N GLN A 436 -19.50 0.91 -21.82
CA GLN A 436 -18.49 0.21 -22.61
C GLN A 436 -17.10 0.75 -22.25
N LYS A 437 -16.17 -0.13 -21.88
CA LYS A 437 -14.76 0.24 -21.81
C LYS A 437 -14.21 0.45 -23.22
N VAL A 438 -13.53 1.57 -23.43
CA VAL A 438 -12.83 1.94 -24.66
C VAL A 438 -11.39 2.27 -24.31
N THR A 439 -10.45 1.63 -24.98
CA THR A 439 -9.02 1.99 -24.95
C THR A 439 -8.74 3.06 -26.00
N LEU A 440 -8.07 4.13 -25.57
CA LEU A 440 -7.47 5.19 -26.39
C LEU A 440 -5.96 4.99 -26.42
N THR A 441 -5.39 5.02 -27.60
CA THR A 441 -3.95 4.88 -27.85
C THR A 441 -3.42 6.15 -28.49
N ALA A 442 -2.32 6.69 -27.94
CA ALA A 442 -1.52 7.74 -28.54
C ALA A 442 -0.18 7.14 -28.99
N SER A 443 0.28 7.45 -30.19
CA SER A 443 1.56 6.95 -30.73
C SER A 443 2.40 8.11 -31.25
N ALA A 444 3.67 8.16 -30.83
CA ALA A 444 4.69 9.06 -31.38
C ALA A 444 5.32 8.48 -32.65
N GLU A 445 5.98 9.31 -33.45
CA GLU A 445 6.61 8.92 -34.72
C GLU A 445 7.67 7.80 -34.56
N ASN A 446 8.42 7.82 -33.45
CA ASN A 446 9.40 6.76 -33.13
C ASN A 446 8.76 5.43 -32.68
N GLY A 447 7.43 5.32 -32.77
CA GLY A 447 6.64 4.15 -32.40
C GLY A 447 6.43 3.99 -30.89
N ILE A 448 6.88 4.95 -30.06
CA ILE A 448 6.57 4.90 -28.64
C ILE A 448 5.07 5.13 -28.44
N TYR A 449 4.51 4.22 -27.66
CA TYR A 449 3.14 4.03 -27.25
C TYR A 449 2.66 4.64 -25.94
N SER A 450 1.40 5.02 -25.79
CA SER A 450 0.72 4.84 -24.51
C SER A 450 -0.75 4.53 -24.71
N ASN A 451 -1.36 3.88 -23.71
CA ASN A 451 -2.77 3.53 -23.70
C ASN A 451 -3.42 4.08 -22.44
N THR A 452 -4.67 4.48 -22.55
CA THR A 452 -5.56 4.69 -21.40
C THR A 452 -6.92 4.07 -21.70
N THR A 453 -7.68 3.74 -20.65
CA THR A 453 -9.03 3.19 -20.80
C THR A 453 -10.02 4.08 -20.06
N PHE A 454 -11.13 4.39 -20.73
CA PHE A 454 -12.25 5.12 -20.14
C PHE A 454 -13.56 4.39 -20.42
N ALA A 455 -14.59 4.65 -19.62
CA ALA A 455 -15.91 4.05 -19.79
C ALA A 455 -16.85 5.03 -20.50
N VAL A 456 -17.38 4.63 -21.66
CA VAL A 456 -18.46 5.33 -22.34
C VAL A 456 -19.78 4.88 -21.74
N LYS A 457 -20.41 5.75 -20.95
CA LYS A 457 -21.76 5.57 -20.43
C LYS A 457 -22.76 5.90 -21.54
N PRO A 458 -23.82 5.11 -21.68
CA PRO A 458 -24.80 5.34 -22.73
C PRO A 458 -25.58 6.64 -22.51
N VAL A 459 -26.26 7.10 -23.57
CA VAL A 459 -27.18 8.24 -23.50
C VAL A 459 -28.15 8.05 -22.34
N LYS A 460 -28.20 9.06 -21.48
CA LYS A 460 -29.03 9.10 -20.29
C LYS A 460 -30.50 9.23 -20.66
N LEU A 461 -31.35 8.51 -19.96
CA LEU A 461 -32.81 8.58 -20.11
C LEU A 461 -33.43 9.31 -18.91
N PRO A 462 -34.66 9.86 -19.07
CA PRO A 462 -35.46 10.31 -17.93
C PRO A 462 -35.62 9.21 -16.89
N ALA A 463 -35.84 9.59 -15.63
CA ALA A 463 -36.18 8.63 -14.60
C ALA A 463 -37.51 7.93 -14.95
N PRO A 464 -37.60 6.60 -14.76
CA PRO A 464 -38.81 5.86 -15.11
C PRO A 464 -39.97 6.31 -14.22
N PRO A 465 -41.16 6.61 -14.78
CA PRO A 465 -42.33 6.94 -13.99
C PRO A 465 -42.89 5.70 -13.28
N PHE A 466 -43.65 5.92 -12.22
CA PHE A 466 -44.40 4.83 -11.56
C PHE A 466 -45.60 4.42 -12.43
N ALA A 467 -45.65 3.15 -12.81
CA ALA A 467 -46.79 2.54 -13.49
C ALA A 467 -47.90 2.16 -12.49
N SER A 468 -47.56 1.97 -11.21
CA SER A 468 -48.52 1.81 -10.11
C SER A 468 -48.02 2.51 -8.85
N ALA A 469 -48.95 3.00 -8.02
CA ALA A 469 -48.61 3.58 -6.73
C ALA A 469 -47.94 2.51 -5.83
N PRO A 470 -46.90 2.89 -5.05
CA PRO A 470 -46.23 1.97 -4.14
C PRO A 470 -47.14 1.58 -2.95
N GLN A 471 -47.06 0.32 -2.52
CA GLN A 471 -47.81 -0.22 -1.38
C GLN A 471 -46.93 -1.12 -0.53
N ILE A 472 -47.21 -1.21 0.77
CA ILE A 472 -46.52 -2.14 1.69
C ILE A 472 -47.49 -3.22 2.16
N THR A 473 -47.06 -4.48 2.14
CA THR A 473 -47.75 -5.60 2.79
C THR A 473 -46.89 -6.20 3.89
N LEU A 474 -47.51 -6.75 4.93
CA LEU A 474 -46.84 -7.50 5.98
C LEU A 474 -47.04 -9.01 5.76
N GLU A 475 -45.95 -9.77 5.78
CA GLU A 475 -45.98 -11.23 5.80
C GLU A 475 -44.85 -11.75 6.70
N ASN A 476 -45.18 -12.60 7.68
CA ASN A 476 -44.21 -13.26 8.56
C ASN A 476 -43.15 -12.32 9.19
N GLY A 477 -43.59 -11.16 9.69
CA GLY A 477 -42.72 -10.15 10.30
C GLY A 477 -41.81 -9.38 9.35
N LYS A 478 -42.07 -9.46 8.04
CA LYS A 478 -41.37 -8.69 7.01
C LYS A 478 -42.34 -7.80 6.25
N LEU A 479 -41.92 -6.57 6.01
CA LEU A 479 -42.58 -5.63 5.12
C LEU A 479 -42.08 -5.85 3.70
N TYR A 480 -43.01 -6.00 2.76
CA TYR A 480 -42.75 -6.13 1.34
C TYR A 480 -43.27 -4.89 0.63
N LEU A 481 -42.37 -4.20 -0.07
CA LEU A 481 -42.67 -3.02 -0.85
C LEU A 481 -42.98 -3.40 -2.29
N HIS A 482 -44.23 -3.15 -2.70
CA HIS A 482 -44.73 -3.41 -4.05
C HIS A 482 -44.83 -2.11 -4.83
N TYR A 483 -44.18 -2.03 -5.98
CA TYR A 483 -44.35 -0.95 -6.94
C TYR A 483 -44.03 -1.46 -8.33
N LYS A 484 -44.47 -0.74 -9.35
CA LYS A 484 -44.09 -0.98 -10.75
C LYS A 484 -43.63 0.32 -11.38
N LEU A 485 -42.54 0.23 -12.13
CA LEU A 485 -42.01 1.33 -12.93
C LEU A 485 -42.27 1.03 -14.40
N ASP A 486 -42.49 2.08 -15.20
CA ASP A 486 -42.42 1.96 -16.65
C ASP A 486 -40.95 1.93 -17.08
N LEU A 487 -40.48 0.74 -17.40
CA LEU A 487 -39.08 0.45 -17.75
C LEU A 487 -38.94 0.01 -19.22
N ALA A 488 -40.02 0.05 -20.00
CA ALA A 488 -40.01 -0.42 -21.38
C ALA A 488 -39.23 0.54 -22.30
N PHE A 489 -38.53 -0.03 -23.28
CA PHE A 489 -37.90 0.71 -24.38
C PHE A 489 -37.94 -0.13 -25.66
N ALA A 490 -37.61 0.45 -26.82
CA ALA A 490 -37.72 -0.20 -28.12
C ALA A 490 -36.95 -1.54 -28.25
N GLY A 491 -35.99 -1.82 -27.38
CA GLY A 491 -35.19 -3.04 -27.36
C GLY A 491 -35.38 -3.95 -26.14
N GLY A 492 -36.37 -3.68 -25.26
CA GLY A 492 -36.64 -4.53 -24.10
C GLY A 492 -37.14 -3.78 -22.86
N ILE A 493 -36.74 -4.26 -21.68
CA ILE A 493 -37.09 -3.68 -20.38
C ILE A 493 -35.79 -3.37 -19.62
N HIS A 494 -35.62 -2.12 -19.18
CA HIS A 494 -34.48 -1.74 -18.35
C HIS A 494 -34.55 -2.42 -16.98
N ALA A 495 -33.38 -2.69 -16.39
CA ALA A 495 -33.33 -3.16 -15.01
C ALA A 495 -33.77 -2.04 -14.04
N ASP A 496 -34.57 -2.41 -13.04
CA ASP A 496 -34.86 -1.54 -11.90
C ASP A 496 -33.62 -1.38 -11.04
N LYS A 497 -33.21 -0.12 -10.84
CA LYS A 497 -32.04 0.31 -10.07
C LYS A 497 -32.43 1.33 -9.00
N SER A 498 -33.71 1.37 -8.63
CA SER A 498 -34.28 2.29 -7.64
C SER A 498 -33.51 2.27 -6.33
N LEU A 499 -33.36 3.46 -5.75
CA LEU A 499 -32.79 3.62 -4.44
C LEU A 499 -33.94 3.52 -3.43
N ILE A 500 -33.83 2.57 -2.50
CA ILE A 500 -34.85 2.35 -1.48
C ILE A 500 -34.23 2.54 -0.11
N HIS A 501 -34.85 3.40 0.69
CA HIS A 501 -34.47 3.67 2.07
C HIS A 501 -35.67 3.37 2.97
N TRP A 502 -35.42 2.62 4.04
CA TRP A 502 -36.40 2.35 5.07
C TRP A 502 -36.09 3.21 6.28
N TYR A 503 -37.12 3.86 6.80
CA TYR A 503 -37.04 4.72 7.95
C TYR A 503 -38.01 4.28 9.03
N ARG A 504 -37.56 4.38 10.28
CA ARG A 504 -38.42 4.33 11.46
C ARG A 504 -38.72 5.76 11.87
N ASN A 505 -40.01 6.10 11.97
CA ASN A 505 -40.47 7.37 12.49
C ASN A 505 -40.95 7.16 13.91
N ASP A 506 -40.31 7.82 14.86
CA ASP A 506 -40.74 7.73 16.25
C ASP A 506 -42.02 8.55 16.52
N SER A 507 -42.66 8.30 17.66
CA SER A 507 -43.86 9.04 18.08
C SER A 507 -43.64 10.54 18.28
N SER A 508 -42.38 10.99 18.34
CA SER A 508 -42.00 12.40 18.43
C SER A 508 -41.76 13.04 17.06
N GLY A 509 -41.93 12.28 15.98
CA GLY A 509 -41.74 12.73 14.60
C GLY A 509 -40.30 12.66 14.10
N ASN A 510 -39.36 12.09 14.86
CA ASN A 510 -37.99 11.92 14.39
C ASN A 510 -37.88 10.73 13.44
N GLN A 511 -37.28 10.97 12.29
CA GLN A 511 -37.06 9.96 11.28
C GLN A 511 -35.61 9.43 11.35
N THR A 512 -35.45 8.11 11.50
CA THR A 512 -34.13 7.44 11.49
C THR A 512 -34.06 6.40 10.38
N MET A 513 -33.05 6.47 9.52
CA MET A 513 -32.82 5.45 8.50
C MET A 513 -32.38 4.14 9.17
N VAL A 514 -33.07 3.04 8.87
CA VAL A 514 -32.83 1.72 9.45
C VAL A 514 -32.31 0.71 8.42
N ALA A 515 -32.62 0.90 7.13
CA ALA A 515 -32.05 0.11 6.05
C ALA A 515 -31.95 0.90 4.74
N THR A 516 -31.02 0.50 3.87
CA THR A 516 -30.74 1.20 2.61
C THR A 516 -30.29 0.24 1.51
N SER A 517 -30.76 0.47 0.28
CA SER A 517 -30.27 -0.20 -0.92
C SER A 517 -28.78 0.04 -1.15
N ARG A 518 -28.05 -0.97 -1.62
CA ARG A 518 -26.64 -0.87 -2.03
C ARG A 518 -26.45 -1.42 -3.43
N LEU A 519 -25.37 -0.98 -4.10
CA LEU A 519 -24.93 -1.52 -5.40
C LEU A 519 -26.00 -1.47 -6.51
N ASN A 520 -26.89 -0.47 -6.47
CA ASN A 520 -28.06 -0.35 -7.35
C ASN A 520 -28.95 -1.62 -7.35
N GLN A 521 -29.12 -2.23 -6.17
CA GLN A 521 -30.09 -3.30 -5.94
C GLN A 521 -31.21 -2.75 -5.05
N PRO A 522 -32.44 -2.60 -5.56
CA PRO A 522 -33.58 -2.13 -4.78
C PRO A 522 -33.82 -3.01 -3.55
N LEU A 523 -33.90 -2.40 -2.36
CA LEU A 523 -34.20 -3.09 -1.11
C LEU A 523 -35.72 -3.13 -0.87
N GLN A 524 -36.42 -4.05 -1.53
CA GLN A 524 -37.89 -4.14 -1.48
C GLN A 524 -38.43 -4.83 -0.21
N GLN A 525 -37.56 -5.25 0.71
CA GLN A 525 -37.94 -5.95 1.93
C GLN A 525 -37.28 -5.32 3.14
N TYR A 526 -38.03 -5.23 4.24
CA TYR A 526 -37.51 -4.84 5.56
C TYR A 526 -38.05 -5.80 6.62
N THR A 527 -37.16 -6.36 7.43
CA THR A 527 -37.55 -7.25 8.54
C THR A 527 -37.82 -6.40 9.77
N LEU A 528 -39.03 -6.51 10.33
CA LEU A 528 -39.40 -5.77 11.54
C LEU A 528 -38.57 -6.25 12.73
N VAL A 529 -38.21 -5.32 13.60
CA VAL A 529 -37.52 -5.57 14.86
C VAL A 529 -38.34 -5.00 16.04
N PRO A 530 -38.15 -5.47 17.28
CA PRO A 530 -38.95 -5.03 18.44
C PRO A 530 -39.00 -3.52 18.65
N ALA A 531 -37.93 -2.82 18.26
CA ALA A 531 -37.87 -1.37 18.34
C ALA A 531 -38.79 -0.64 17.32
N ASP A 532 -39.41 -1.38 16.38
CA ASP A 532 -40.42 -0.88 15.46
C ASP A 532 -41.83 -0.87 16.08
N ILE A 533 -42.08 -1.59 17.19
CA ILE A 533 -43.41 -1.67 17.82
C ILE A 533 -43.92 -0.26 18.18
N GLY A 534 -45.15 0.04 17.77
CA GLY A 534 -45.80 1.33 17.96
C GLY A 534 -45.28 2.43 17.04
N GLN A 535 -44.28 2.16 16.20
CA GLN A 535 -43.69 3.13 15.27
C GLN A 535 -44.30 2.98 13.87
N THR A 536 -44.20 4.05 13.08
CA THR A 536 -44.52 4.01 11.64
C THR A 536 -43.24 3.79 10.85
N ILE A 537 -43.26 2.84 9.91
CA ILE A 537 -42.16 2.56 8.99
C ILE A 537 -42.45 3.19 7.64
N THR A 538 -41.55 4.04 7.15
CA THR A 538 -41.63 4.65 5.82
C THR A 538 -40.64 3.99 4.87
N ALA A 539 -41.12 3.54 3.71
CA ALA A 539 -40.26 3.23 2.58
C ALA A 539 -40.19 4.45 1.64
N ALA A 540 -38.99 4.98 1.40
CA ALA A 540 -38.74 6.00 0.41
C ALA A 540 -38.13 5.36 -0.85
N ILE A 541 -38.81 5.52 -1.99
CA ILE A 541 -38.45 4.92 -3.28
C ILE A 541 -38.08 6.05 -4.24
N THR A 542 -36.81 6.11 -4.61
CA THR A 542 -36.34 7.00 -5.67
C THR A 542 -36.21 6.19 -6.97
N PRO A 543 -37.13 6.35 -7.92
CA PRO A 543 -37.18 5.52 -9.12
C PRO A 543 -35.93 5.76 -9.97
N LYS A 544 -35.31 4.68 -10.43
CA LYS A 544 -34.10 4.74 -11.23
C LYS A 544 -34.00 3.51 -12.12
N SER A 545 -33.56 3.71 -13.36
CA SER A 545 -33.19 2.62 -14.27
C SER A 545 -31.67 2.51 -14.42
N GLN A 546 -31.22 1.51 -15.16
CA GLN A 546 -29.81 1.36 -15.53
C GLN A 546 -29.21 2.59 -16.25
N ARG A 547 -30.05 3.40 -16.92
CA ARG A 547 -29.65 4.54 -17.77
C ARG A 547 -30.17 5.90 -17.29
N SER A 548 -30.87 5.95 -16.15
CA SER A 548 -31.38 7.20 -15.60
C SER A 548 -30.61 7.62 -14.35
N ASP A 549 -30.66 8.91 -14.06
CA ASP A 549 -30.43 9.37 -12.69
C ASP A 549 -31.65 9.04 -11.81
N PRO A 550 -31.51 9.12 -10.48
CA PRO A 550 -32.65 9.01 -9.58
C PRO A 550 -33.70 10.10 -9.86
N GLY A 551 -34.96 9.69 -9.94
CA GLY A 551 -36.09 10.59 -10.14
C GLY A 551 -36.64 11.20 -8.85
N LYS A 552 -37.91 11.62 -8.87
CA LYS A 552 -38.61 12.13 -7.69
C LYS A 552 -38.93 10.98 -6.72
N THR A 553 -38.50 11.11 -5.48
CA THR A 553 -38.80 10.14 -4.41
C THR A 553 -40.30 10.13 -4.08
N LEU A 554 -40.88 8.94 -4.00
CA LEU A 554 -42.18 8.70 -3.37
C LEU A 554 -41.98 8.00 -2.02
N THR A 555 -42.88 8.23 -1.09
CA THR A 555 -42.90 7.57 0.21
C THR A 555 -44.20 6.81 0.39
N VAL A 556 -44.12 5.69 1.09
CA VAL A 556 -45.28 4.93 1.55
C VAL A 556 -45.03 4.46 2.98
N ASP A 557 -46.05 4.61 3.81
CA ASP A 557 -45.99 4.31 5.23
C ASP A 557 -46.68 2.98 5.54
N TYR A 558 -46.16 2.29 6.55
CA TYR A 558 -46.77 1.14 7.17
C TYR A 558 -46.78 1.33 8.69
N GLY A 559 -47.92 1.06 9.31
CA GLY A 559 -48.06 1.03 10.76
C GLY A 559 -49.14 1.98 11.28
N PRO A 560 -49.19 2.21 12.60
CA PRO A 560 -48.20 1.76 13.59
C PRO A 560 -47.99 0.24 13.65
N VAL A 561 -46.75 -0.22 13.84
CA VAL A 561 -46.44 -1.66 13.90
C VAL A 561 -47.00 -2.29 15.17
N SER A 562 -47.76 -3.37 15.01
CA SER A 562 -48.30 -4.16 16.13
C SER A 562 -47.27 -5.14 16.68
N ALA A 563 -47.27 -5.37 17.99
CA ALA A 563 -46.43 -6.39 18.64
C ALA A 563 -46.66 -7.80 18.06
N ALA A 564 -47.89 -8.12 17.66
CA ALA A 564 -48.23 -9.42 17.05
C ALA A 564 -47.59 -9.62 15.66
N SER A 565 -47.05 -8.55 15.04
CA SER A 565 -46.36 -8.62 13.75
C SER A 565 -44.90 -9.05 13.87
N ILE A 566 -44.37 -9.22 15.08
CA ILE A 566 -42.96 -9.54 15.31
C ILE A 566 -42.88 -10.91 15.96
N ALA A 567 -42.03 -11.79 15.41
CA ALA A 567 -41.69 -13.07 16.01
C ALA A 567 -40.68 -12.88 17.15
N ASP A 568 -41.07 -12.14 18.19
CA ASP A 568 -40.34 -11.98 19.45
C ASP A 568 -41.25 -12.47 20.57
N ASN A 569 -40.85 -13.55 21.25
CA ASN A 569 -41.59 -14.11 22.38
C ASN A 569 -41.06 -13.62 23.74
N GLY A 570 -40.08 -12.70 23.75
CA GLY A 570 -39.47 -12.15 24.96
C GLY A 570 -38.37 -13.02 25.59
N ASP A 571 -38.37 -14.33 25.33
CA ASP A 571 -37.40 -15.28 25.88
C ASP A 571 -36.15 -15.43 25.02
N THR A 572 -36.27 -15.26 23.70
CA THR A 572 -35.12 -15.34 22.78
C THR A 572 -35.21 -14.30 21.70
N PHE A 573 -34.10 -13.62 21.40
CA PHE A 573 -34.08 -12.56 20.41
C PHE A 573 -32.72 -12.46 19.70
N SER A 574 -32.72 -11.96 18.45
CA SER A 574 -31.51 -11.72 17.66
C SER A 574 -31.49 -10.34 17.02
N VAL A 575 -30.37 -9.63 17.15
CA VAL A 575 -30.08 -8.41 16.37
C VAL A 575 -29.06 -8.77 15.31
N VAL A 576 -29.37 -8.50 14.05
CA VAL A 576 -28.45 -8.75 12.93
C VAL A 576 -28.15 -7.43 12.21
N LEU A 577 -26.85 -7.13 12.07
CA LEU A 577 -26.35 -6.11 11.17
C LEU A 577 -25.91 -6.80 9.87
N LEU A 578 -26.62 -6.49 8.78
CA LEU A 578 -26.27 -6.88 7.43
C LEU A 578 -25.60 -5.69 6.71
N PRO A 579 -24.29 -5.71 6.49
CA PRO A 579 -23.57 -4.60 5.86
C PRO A 579 -24.16 -4.12 4.52
N GLN A 580 -24.71 -5.04 3.73
CA GLN A 580 -25.32 -4.75 2.43
C GLN A 580 -26.61 -3.91 2.52
N GLN A 581 -27.19 -3.79 3.70
CA GLN A 581 -28.43 -3.03 3.93
C GLN A 581 -28.24 -1.94 4.99
N PHE A 582 -27.09 -1.92 5.67
CA PHE A 582 -26.87 -1.05 6.81
C PHE A 582 -26.65 0.42 6.39
N PRO A 583 -27.36 1.39 6.99
CA PRO A 583 -27.12 2.81 6.79
C PRO A 583 -25.74 3.22 7.32
N THR A 584 -25.03 4.09 6.60
CA THR A 584 -23.70 4.60 7.00
C THR A 584 -23.73 6.09 7.36
N GLN A 585 -24.92 6.65 7.58
CA GLN A 585 -25.08 8.03 8.01
C GLN A 585 -24.73 8.10 9.50
N ARG A 586 -24.05 9.17 9.90
CA ARG A 586 -23.72 9.39 11.31
C ARG A 586 -25.00 9.51 12.12
N GLN A 587 -25.08 8.75 13.21
CA GLN A 587 -26.18 8.77 14.17
C GLN A 587 -25.53 8.72 15.56
N PRO A 588 -25.28 9.86 16.22
CA PRO A 588 -24.51 9.89 17.46
C PRO A 588 -25.35 9.64 18.72
N GLU A 589 -26.68 9.73 18.63
CA GLU A 589 -27.54 9.63 19.80
C GLU A 589 -27.65 8.18 20.25
N ILE A 590 -27.52 7.96 21.55
CA ILE A 590 -27.62 6.62 22.13
C ILE A 590 -29.08 6.38 22.54
N LYS A 591 -29.80 5.60 21.72
CA LYS A 591 -31.23 5.30 21.90
C LYS A 591 -31.46 3.79 21.96
N SER A 592 -32.30 3.35 22.90
CA SER A 592 -32.66 1.92 23.05
C SER A 592 -33.34 1.43 21.77
N GLY A 593 -32.87 0.31 21.21
CA GLY A 593 -33.39 -0.25 19.95
C GLY A 593 -32.79 0.34 18.67
N TYR A 594 -31.79 1.23 18.77
CA TYR A 594 -31.12 1.87 17.64
C TYR A 594 -29.61 1.61 17.65
N TRP A 595 -29.02 1.75 16.45
CA TRP A 595 -27.58 1.74 16.25
C TRP A 595 -27.00 3.15 16.34
N THR A 596 -26.13 3.37 17.32
CA THR A 596 -25.24 4.52 17.37
C THR A 596 -24.06 4.31 16.42
N GLN A 597 -23.84 5.29 15.54
CA GLN A 597 -22.75 5.36 14.57
C GLN A 597 -21.98 6.67 14.77
N ASP A 598 -20.84 6.60 15.44
CA ASP A 598 -20.03 7.77 15.77
C ASP A 598 -18.52 7.48 15.75
N THR A 599 -17.73 8.50 16.09
CA THR A 599 -16.32 8.36 16.40
C THR A 599 -16.12 8.67 17.88
N TYR A 600 -15.29 7.89 18.56
CA TYR A 600 -15.04 8.05 19.99
C TYR A 600 -13.57 7.82 20.30
N TYR A 601 -12.95 8.72 21.06
CA TYR A 601 -11.60 8.57 21.59
C TYR A 601 -11.66 7.86 22.95
N PRO A 602 -11.17 6.61 23.07
CA PRO A 602 -11.15 5.87 24.34
C PRO A 602 -10.24 6.54 25.36
N LYS A 603 -10.63 6.49 26.65
CA LYS A 603 -9.85 7.11 27.73
C LYS A 603 -8.53 6.39 28.02
N ASP A 604 -8.44 5.11 27.67
CA ASP A 604 -7.28 4.23 27.87
C ASP A 604 -6.39 4.14 26.61
N GLN A 605 -6.62 5.03 25.63
CA GLN A 605 -5.83 5.09 24.41
C GLN A 605 -4.41 5.63 24.70
N GLN A 606 -3.40 4.95 24.15
CA GLN A 606 -1.98 5.31 24.30
C GLN A 606 -1.51 6.27 23.20
N VAL A 607 -2.18 6.30 22.05
CA VAL A 607 -1.83 7.15 20.91
C VAL A 607 -2.70 8.40 20.88
N ASN A 608 -2.09 9.57 20.73
CA ASN A 608 -2.86 10.80 20.56
C ASN A 608 -3.39 10.92 19.12
N TRP A 609 -4.71 11.00 18.97
CA TRP A 609 -5.40 11.25 17.71
C TRP A 609 -6.76 11.90 17.99
N GLN A 610 -7.36 12.53 16.97
CA GLN A 610 -8.63 13.23 17.11
C GLN A 610 -9.75 12.49 16.39
N ALA A 611 -10.86 12.28 17.11
CA ALA A 611 -12.08 11.73 16.56
C ALA A 611 -12.68 12.73 15.54
N LYS A 612 -12.81 12.32 14.28
CA LYS A 612 -13.39 13.16 13.22
C LYS A 612 -14.91 12.99 13.16
N ALA A 613 -15.63 14.09 12.96
CA ALA A 613 -17.09 14.14 13.17
C ALA A 613 -17.95 13.67 12.00
N GLU A 614 -17.45 13.52 10.77
CA GLU A 614 -18.35 13.57 9.61
C GLU A 614 -18.89 12.20 9.16
N ARG A 615 -18.03 11.17 9.03
CA ARG A 615 -18.43 9.83 8.54
C ARG A 615 -17.57 8.72 9.18
N PRO A 616 -18.05 8.05 10.24
CA PRO A 616 -17.30 6.98 10.91
C PRO A 616 -17.20 5.71 10.07
N TRP A 617 -18.23 5.41 9.27
CA TRP A 617 -18.35 4.16 8.51
C TRP A 617 -18.64 4.42 7.04
N ARG A 618 -18.20 3.48 6.19
CA ARG A 618 -18.55 3.45 4.77
C ARG A 618 -18.85 2.02 4.34
N PHE A 619 -19.71 1.88 3.34
CA PHE A 619 -19.87 0.61 2.62
C PHE A 619 -18.98 0.65 1.39
N GLY A 620 -18.14 -0.36 1.19
CA GLY A 620 -17.19 -0.36 0.08
C GLY A 620 -16.47 -1.70 -0.07
N LYS A 621 -15.72 -1.80 -1.17
CA LYS A 621 -14.83 -2.92 -1.44
C LYS A 621 -13.51 -2.70 -0.69
N GLY A 622 -13.05 -3.70 0.05
CA GLY A 622 -11.70 -3.67 0.62
C GLY A 622 -10.64 -4.08 -0.40
N ILE A 623 -9.41 -4.29 0.09
CA ILE A 623 -8.25 -4.67 -0.72
C ILE A 623 -7.47 -5.80 -0.05
N ASN A 624 -6.53 -6.40 -0.77
CA ASN A 624 -5.57 -7.40 -0.27
C ASN A 624 -6.31 -8.55 0.45
N GLY A 625 -6.13 -8.69 1.76
CA GLY A 625 -6.77 -9.73 2.58
C GLY A 625 -8.30 -9.57 2.73
N ALA A 626 -8.88 -8.47 2.27
CA ALA A 626 -10.31 -8.18 2.37
C ALA A 626 -10.91 -7.72 1.02
N PRO A 627 -10.85 -8.54 -0.05
CA PRO A 627 -11.21 -8.09 -1.40
C PRO A 627 -12.72 -7.90 -1.61
N GLU A 628 -13.57 -8.26 -0.64
CA GLU A 628 -15.03 -8.24 -0.77
C GLU A 628 -15.66 -6.89 -0.38
N TYR A 629 -16.95 -6.74 -0.71
CA TYR A 629 -17.76 -5.60 -0.25
C TYR A 629 -18.27 -5.82 1.17
N GLY A 630 -18.21 -4.78 2.00
CA GLY A 630 -18.81 -4.79 3.33
C GLY A 630 -18.72 -3.43 4.02
N LEU A 631 -18.94 -3.44 5.34
CA LEU A 631 -18.88 -2.23 6.17
C LEU A 631 -17.46 -2.02 6.65
N MET A 632 -16.91 -0.82 6.45
CA MET A 632 -15.51 -0.50 6.74
C MET A 632 -15.41 0.77 7.59
N PRO A 633 -14.41 0.86 8.49
CA PRO A 633 -14.12 2.12 9.17
C PRO A 633 -13.64 3.15 8.14
N ALA A 634 -14.23 4.34 8.19
CA ALA A 634 -13.90 5.49 7.35
C ALA A 634 -13.17 6.59 8.12
N SER A 635 -13.15 6.51 9.45
CA SER A 635 -12.43 7.42 10.35
C SER A 635 -11.77 6.65 11.48
N GLN A 636 -10.65 7.16 12.00
CA GLN A 636 -10.06 6.64 13.22
C GLN A 636 -11.02 6.86 14.39
N GLY A 637 -11.17 5.86 15.26
CA GLY A 637 -12.13 5.88 16.36
C GLY A 637 -13.56 5.49 15.98
N ALA A 638 -13.79 4.99 14.76
CA ALA A 638 -15.12 4.56 14.30
C ALA A 638 -15.72 3.53 15.27
N ARG A 639 -16.95 3.81 15.70
CA ARG A 639 -17.67 3.02 16.70
C ARG A 639 -19.09 2.73 16.23
N LEU A 640 -19.54 1.51 16.50
CA LEU A 640 -20.92 1.04 16.34
C LEU A 640 -21.39 0.50 17.68
N LEU A 641 -22.51 0.98 18.18
CA LEU A 641 -23.13 0.45 19.39
C LEU A 641 -24.62 0.21 19.12
N TYR A 642 -25.11 -0.96 19.50
CA TYR A 642 -26.54 -1.20 19.63
C TYR A 642 -26.91 -1.12 21.11
N SER A 643 -27.90 -0.29 21.44
CA SER A 643 -28.30 -0.05 22.83
C SER A 643 -29.61 -0.75 23.16
N ARG A 644 -29.71 -1.37 24.33
CA ARG A 644 -30.97 -1.92 24.86
C ARG A 644 -31.00 -1.84 26.38
N SER A 645 -32.20 -1.62 26.93
CA SER A 645 -32.44 -1.45 28.37
C SER A 645 -32.82 -2.73 29.11
N ALA A 646 -33.23 -3.79 28.41
CA ALA A 646 -33.54 -5.09 29.02
C ALA A 646 -32.26 -5.81 29.49
N ILE A 647 -32.37 -6.73 30.46
CA ILE A 647 -31.27 -7.59 30.93
C ILE A 647 -31.62 -9.02 30.53
N TYR A 648 -30.64 -9.74 29.96
CA TYR A 648 -30.77 -11.14 29.54
C TYR A 648 -29.79 -12.00 30.34
N LYS A 649 -30.12 -13.29 30.50
CA LYS A 649 -29.29 -14.22 31.28
C LYS A 649 -28.06 -14.64 30.49
N GLU A 650 -28.23 -14.78 29.19
CA GLU A 650 -27.17 -15.17 28.27
C GLU A 650 -27.15 -14.24 27.06
N MET A 651 -25.94 -13.95 26.59
CA MET A 651 -25.72 -13.20 25.38
C MET A 651 -24.62 -13.86 24.56
N GLU A 652 -24.81 -13.93 23.25
CA GLU A 652 -23.80 -14.39 22.30
C GLU A 652 -23.62 -13.35 21.18
N VAL A 653 -22.38 -12.93 20.91
CA VAL A 653 -22.05 -12.02 19.81
C VAL A 653 -21.20 -12.76 18.78
N LEU A 654 -21.66 -12.76 17.54
CA LEU A 654 -21.02 -13.40 16.40
C LEU A 654 -20.60 -12.32 15.40
N ALA A 655 -19.33 -12.31 15.01
CA ALA A 655 -18.83 -11.42 13.96
C ALA A 655 -18.00 -12.19 12.93
N THR A 656 -18.10 -11.76 11.67
CA THR A 656 -17.25 -12.24 10.59
C THR A 656 -16.69 -11.05 9.83
N LEU A 657 -15.38 -11.04 9.62
CA LEU A 657 -14.65 -9.94 8.99
C LEU A 657 -13.43 -10.42 8.21
N ASP A 658 -12.94 -9.56 7.32
CA ASP A 658 -11.66 -9.71 6.65
C ASP A 658 -10.75 -8.52 6.97
N THR A 659 -9.47 -8.76 7.24
CA THR A 659 -8.47 -7.69 7.42
C THR A 659 -7.82 -7.35 6.08
N GLU A 660 -7.55 -6.07 5.79
CA GLU A 660 -6.81 -5.71 4.57
C GLU A 660 -5.35 -6.17 4.64
N LYS A 661 -4.76 -6.30 5.84
CA LYS A 661 -3.45 -6.96 6.00
C LYS A 661 -3.57 -8.47 5.94
N THR A 662 -2.57 -9.11 5.35
CA THR A 662 -2.53 -10.57 5.08
C THR A 662 -1.64 -11.36 6.04
N ALA A 663 -0.74 -10.68 6.77
CA ALA A 663 0.18 -11.31 7.72
C ALA A 663 -0.32 -11.16 9.16
N ALA A 664 -1.63 -11.01 9.37
CA ALA A 664 -2.26 -10.92 10.69
C ALA A 664 -1.79 -9.77 11.60
N GLN A 665 -1.22 -8.69 11.04
CA GLN A 665 -0.88 -7.50 11.83
C GLN A 665 -2.09 -6.60 12.10
N GLY A 666 -3.12 -6.66 11.25
CA GLY A 666 -4.38 -5.93 11.37
C GLY A 666 -4.33 -4.40 11.11
N PHE A 667 -3.32 -3.71 11.62
CA PHE A 667 -3.31 -2.25 11.81
C PHE A 667 -2.09 -1.58 11.16
N GLY A 668 -2.06 -0.26 11.05
CA GLY A 668 -0.98 0.50 10.40
C GLY A 668 0.37 0.40 11.11
N SER A 669 0.38 0.62 12.42
CA SER A 669 1.61 0.69 13.25
C SER A 669 1.45 -0.09 14.57
N PRO A 670 2.54 -0.66 15.13
CA PRO A 670 2.52 -1.40 16.39
C PRO A 670 2.58 -0.46 17.62
N ASN A 671 1.68 0.53 17.67
CA ASN A 671 1.68 1.56 18.70
C ASN A 671 0.45 1.52 19.62
N GLY A 672 -0.21 0.36 19.76
CA GLY A 672 -1.42 0.23 20.60
C GLY A 672 -2.73 0.54 19.87
N GLN A 673 -2.75 0.38 18.54
CA GLN A 673 -4.00 0.38 17.76
C GLN A 673 -4.75 -0.94 17.96
N TYR A 674 -6.08 -0.85 18.10
CA TYR A 674 -6.92 -2.01 18.38
C TYR A 674 -8.31 -1.95 17.73
N LEU A 675 -8.92 -3.13 17.66
CA LEU A 675 -10.32 -3.37 17.36
C LEU A 675 -10.96 -4.08 18.55
N GLU A 676 -12.12 -3.62 18.96
CA GLU A 676 -12.87 -4.21 20.06
C GLU A 676 -14.26 -4.64 19.65
N PHE A 677 -14.73 -5.73 20.25
CA PHE A 677 -16.12 -6.20 20.19
C PHE A 677 -16.70 -6.20 21.59
N TYR A 678 -17.77 -5.43 21.80
CA TYR A 678 -18.45 -5.26 23.08
C TYR A 678 -19.58 -6.28 23.26
N ILE A 679 -19.79 -6.76 24.49
CA ILE A 679 -20.88 -7.63 24.91
C ILE A 679 -21.31 -7.30 26.34
N GLY A 680 -22.61 -7.40 26.64
CA GLY A 680 -23.13 -7.04 27.96
C GLY A 680 -22.89 -5.58 28.33
N TYR A 681 -22.92 -4.68 27.33
CA TYR A 681 -22.38 -3.33 27.43
C TYR A 681 -23.48 -2.29 27.63
N ASN A 682 -23.38 -1.50 28.70
CA ASN A 682 -24.19 -0.31 28.92
C ASN A 682 -23.60 0.85 28.09
N THR A 683 -24.29 1.23 27.03
CA THR A 683 -23.80 2.22 26.06
C THR A 683 -23.81 3.64 26.62
N GLN A 684 -24.73 3.97 27.54
CA GLN A 684 -24.76 5.26 28.22
C GLN A 684 -23.55 5.43 29.14
N THR A 685 -23.36 4.50 30.09
CA THR A 685 -22.25 4.60 31.05
C THR A 685 -20.91 4.21 30.46
N LYS A 686 -20.89 3.42 29.37
CA LYS A 686 -19.69 2.81 28.77
C LYS A 686 -19.06 1.79 29.72
N SER A 687 -19.90 0.91 30.27
CA SER A 687 -19.48 -0.14 31.19
C SER A 687 -19.93 -1.50 30.67
N GLY A 688 -19.13 -2.56 30.86
CA GLY A 688 -19.44 -3.90 30.35
C GLY A 688 -18.17 -4.64 29.92
N TYR A 689 -18.30 -5.59 29.01
CA TYR A 689 -17.18 -6.45 28.61
C TYR A 689 -16.83 -6.28 27.13
N ALA A 690 -15.58 -6.61 26.79
CA ALA A 690 -15.13 -6.63 25.41
C ALA A 690 -14.05 -7.69 25.16
N LEU A 691 -13.94 -8.12 23.90
CA LEU A 691 -12.70 -8.68 23.37
C LEU A 691 -11.91 -7.55 22.70
N ARG A 692 -10.65 -7.38 23.09
CA ARG A 692 -9.68 -6.49 22.43
C ARG A 692 -8.72 -7.29 21.57
N ILE A 693 -8.55 -6.85 20.33
CA ILE A 693 -7.54 -7.32 19.37
C ILE A 693 -6.60 -6.16 19.08
N GLU A 694 -5.33 -6.27 19.47
CA GLU A 694 -4.37 -5.16 19.49
C GLU A 694 -3.09 -5.48 18.72
N ARG A 695 -2.53 -4.49 18.02
CA ARG A 695 -1.19 -4.58 17.45
C ARG A 695 -0.13 -4.07 18.42
N THR A 696 0.72 -4.98 18.87
CA THR A 696 1.87 -4.72 19.74
C THR A 696 3.19 -4.84 18.97
N SER A 697 4.32 -4.51 19.62
CA SER A 697 5.67 -4.67 19.06
C SER A 697 6.22 -6.10 19.17
N LYS A 698 5.48 -7.05 19.76
CA LYS A 698 5.92 -8.45 19.95
C LYS A 698 6.22 -9.16 18.63
N TYR A 699 5.35 -8.97 17.63
CA TYR A 699 5.46 -9.63 16.34
C TYR A 699 5.07 -8.71 15.19
N GLY A 700 5.78 -8.82 14.08
CA GLY A 700 5.45 -8.18 12.81
C GLY A 700 4.36 -8.92 12.01
N TYR A 701 3.78 -9.99 12.55
CA TYR A 701 2.89 -10.93 11.83
C TYR A 701 1.83 -11.62 12.73
N ALA A 702 1.42 -10.94 13.81
CA ALA A 702 0.40 -11.42 14.74
C ALA A 702 -0.24 -10.24 15.50
N THR A 703 -1.30 -10.52 16.26
CA THR A 703 -1.96 -9.58 17.17
C THR A 703 -2.20 -10.21 18.54
N ASP A 704 -2.37 -9.36 19.55
CA ASP A 704 -2.68 -9.76 20.92
C ASP A 704 -4.18 -9.71 21.18
N PHE A 705 -4.69 -10.73 21.86
CA PHE A 705 -6.11 -10.89 22.19
C PHE A 705 -6.28 -10.87 23.71
N THR A 706 -7.20 -10.02 24.20
CA THR A 706 -7.41 -9.82 25.64
C THR A 706 -8.89 -9.62 25.94
N LEU A 707 -9.42 -10.27 26.99
CA LEU A 707 -10.74 -9.94 27.52
C LEU A 707 -10.63 -8.69 28.39
N MET A 708 -11.55 -7.75 28.22
CA MET A 708 -11.55 -6.45 28.88
C MET A 708 -12.82 -6.26 29.70
N HIS A 709 -12.69 -5.55 30.82
CA HIS A 709 -13.80 -4.99 31.58
C HIS A 709 -13.74 -3.46 31.52
N TYR A 710 -14.88 -2.85 31.23
CA TYR A 710 -15.04 -1.41 31.15
C TYR A 710 -15.87 -0.89 32.32
N GLN A 711 -15.39 0.17 32.94
CA GLN A 711 -16.13 0.96 33.93
C GLN A 711 -16.06 2.44 33.55
N ASN A 712 -17.20 3.05 33.22
CA ASN A 712 -17.29 4.46 32.88
C ASN A 712 -16.34 4.89 31.73
N GLY A 713 -16.16 4.00 30.75
CA GLY A 713 -15.29 4.18 29.59
C GLY A 713 -13.81 3.92 29.84
N MET A 714 -13.40 3.45 31.03
CA MET A 714 -12.04 3.00 31.32
C MET A 714 -11.94 1.49 31.18
N GLY A 715 -11.14 1.01 30.24
CA GLY A 715 -10.88 -0.41 30.03
C GLY A 715 -9.79 -0.95 30.95
N LYS A 716 -9.98 -2.16 31.47
CA LYS A 716 -8.98 -2.94 32.23
C LYS A 716 -8.94 -4.38 31.73
N PRO A 717 -7.75 -4.99 31.54
CA PRO A 717 -7.64 -6.41 31.20
C PRO A 717 -8.24 -7.31 32.29
N LEU A 718 -9.00 -8.32 31.86
CA LEU A 718 -9.48 -9.45 32.69
C LEU A 718 -8.64 -10.72 32.52
N THR A 719 -7.89 -10.81 31.42
CA THR A 719 -6.98 -11.92 31.14
C THR A 719 -5.60 -11.38 30.79
N SER A 720 -4.58 -12.22 30.87
CA SER A 720 -3.34 -11.99 30.13
C SER A 720 -3.61 -12.00 28.62
N SER A 721 -2.78 -11.30 27.85
CA SER A 721 -2.92 -11.31 26.39
C SER A 721 -2.40 -12.62 25.79
N VAL A 722 -3.11 -13.13 24.78
CA VAL A 722 -2.67 -14.26 23.95
C VAL A 722 -2.31 -13.72 22.57
N THR A 723 -1.09 -13.99 22.12
CA THR A 723 -0.64 -13.60 20.78
C THR A 723 -0.98 -14.70 19.77
N ALA A 724 -1.66 -14.35 18.68
CA ALA A 724 -2.10 -15.29 17.66
C ALA A 724 -2.24 -14.63 16.27
N THR A 725 -2.39 -15.46 15.24
CA THR A 725 -2.61 -15.03 13.85
C THR A 725 -4.10 -14.95 13.50
N ALA A 726 -4.98 -15.16 14.48
CA ALA A 726 -6.41 -15.33 14.28
C ALA A 726 -7.13 -14.09 13.69
N PHE A 727 -6.51 -12.90 13.74
CA PHE A 727 -7.01 -11.68 13.11
C PHE A 727 -6.44 -11.53 11.69
N ASN A 728 -7.02 -12.27 10.75
CA ASN A 728 -6.61 -12.29 9.35
C ASN A 728 -7.82 -12.34 8.39
N SER A 729 -7.60 -12.57 7.10
CA SER A 729 -8.69 -12.88 6.17
C SER A 729 -9.57 -14.02 6.70
N ASN A 730 -10.87 -13.90 6.52
CA ASN A 730 -11.90 -14.83 7.01
C ASN A 730 -11.81 -15.09 8.52
N THR A 731 -11.78 -14.00 9.32
CA THR A 731 -11.84 -14.06 10.77
C THR A 731 -13.28 -14.28 11.23
N HIS A 732 -13.48 -15.25 12.13
CA HIS A 732 -14.72 -15.51 12.86
C HIS A 732 -14.52 -15.24 14.35
N ILE A 733 -15.42 -14.48 14.96
CA ILE A 733 -15.39 -14.13 16.38
C ILE A 733 -16.72 -14.58 17.01
N THR A 734 -16.62 -15.27 18.14
CA THR A 734 -17.75 -15.64 19.00
C THR A 734 -17.46 -15.17 20.41
N LEU A 735 -18.31 -14.33 20.97
CA LEU A 735 -18.28 -13.94 22.37
C LEU A 735 -19.50 -14.54 23.07
N LYS A 736 -19.33 -15.11 24.26
CA LYS A 736 -20.43 -15.61 25.08
C LYS A 736 -20.32 -15.04 26.48
N LEU A 737 -21.44 -14.52 26.98
CA LEU A 737 -21.55 -13.95 28.31
C LEU A 737 -22.77 -14.54 29.00
N ASP A 738 -22.55 -15.10 30.19
CA ASP A 738 -23.60 -15.49 31.13
C ASP A 738 -23.26 -14.93 32.53
N HIS A 739 -24.07 -15.26 33.53
CA HIS A 739 -23.89 -14.76 34.90
C HIS A 739 -22.63 -15.27 35.62
N GLN A 740 -21.97 -16.29 35.08
CA GLN A 740 -20.78 -16.91 35.67
C GLN A 740 -19.53 -16.64 34.84
N MET A 741 -19.65 -16.65 33.51
CA MET A 741 -18.51 -16.70 32.59
C MET A 741 -18.63 -15.71 31.44
N PHE A 742 -17.48 -15.10 31.09
CA PHE A 742 -17.26 -14.43 29.82
C PHE A 742 -16.20 -15.21 29.03
N SER A 743 -16.51 -15.56 27.78
CA SER A 743 -15.60 -16.25 26.89
C SER A 743 -15.55 -15.63 25.49
N ALA A 744 -14.39 -15.78 24.85
CA ALA A 744 -14.19 -15.43 23.45
C ALA A 744 -13.49 -16.57 22.70
N HIS A 745 -14.02 -16.89 21.52
CA HIS A 745 -13.37 -17.71 20.52
C HIS A 745 -13.12 -16.87 19.27
N VAL A 746 -11.88 -16.86 18.78
CA VAL A 746 -11.51 -16.23 17.51
C VAL A 746 -10.78 -17.25 16.66
N SER A 747 -11.11 -17.32 15.37
CA SER A 747 -10.43 -18.21 14.43
C SER A 747 -10.33 -17.61 13.04
N THR A 748 -9.34 -18.07 12.28
CA THR A 748 -9.21 -17.80 10.84
C THR A 748 -8.95 -19.10 10.09
N ALA A 749 -9.48 -19.19 8.87
CA ALA A 749 -9.12 -20.26 7.92
C ALA A 749 -7.81 -19.97 7.16
N THR A 750 -7.19 -18.79 7.37
CA THR A 750 -5.95 -18.43 6.70
C THR A 750 -4.79 -19.33 7.18
N PRO A 751 -4.09 -20.04 6.28
CA PRO A 751 -2.94 -20.85 6.65
C PRO A 751 -1.83 -20.02 7.29
N LEU A 752 -1.15 -20.59 8.29
CA LEU A 752 0.02 -19.98 8.89
C LEU A 752 1.15 -19.83 7.86
N SER A 753 1.90 -18.74 7.91
CA SER A 753 3.20 -18.64 7.25
C SER A 753 4.23 -19.54 7.95
N LYS A 754 5.37 -19.81 7.31
CA LYS A 754 6.47 -20.55 7.95
C LYS A 754 6.96 -19.84 9.21
N GLN A 755 7.16 -18.54 9.14
CA GLN A 755 7.58 -17.73 10.29
C GLN A 755 6.59 -17.83 11.44
N GLN A 756 5.27 -17.85 11.15
CA GLN A 756 4.24 -18.02 12.17
C GLN A 756 4.27 -19.43 12.80
N ARG A 757 4.52 -20.48 11.99
CA ARG A 757 4.68 -21.86 12.50
C ARG A 757 5.91 -22.00 13.38
N GLU A 758 7.05 -21.46 12.95
CA GLU A 758 8.32 -21.51 13.69
C GLU A 758 8.23 -20.74 15.01
N ALA A 759 7.47 -19.65 15.04
CA ALA A 759 7.16 -18.91 16.27
C ALA A 759 6.11 -19.61 17.17
N GLY A 760 5.58 -20.77 16.77
CA GLY A 760 4.58 -21.51 17.55
C GLY A 760 3.22 -20.80 17.68
N LEU A 761 2.90 -19.88 16.77
CA LEU A 761 1.66 -19.09 16.83
C LEU A 761 0.46 -19.89 16.35
N ALA A 762 -0.68 -19.71 17.02
CA ALA A 762 -1.95 -20.35 16.67
C ALA A 762 -2.81 -19.49 15.73
N SER A 763 -3.61 -20.13 14.88
CA SER A 763 -4.65 -19.49 14.06
C SER A 763 -6.00 -19.35 14.78
N GLN A 764 -6.05 -19.72 16.05
CA GLN A 764 -7.23 -19.64 16.89
C GLN A 764 -6.87 -19.16 18.30
N VAL A 765 -7.84 -18.52 18.96
CA VAL A 765 -7.73 -18.01 20.33
C VAL A 765 -8.98 -18.43 21.09
N ASN A 766 -8.77 -18.95 22.30
CA ASN A 766 -9.82 -19.23 23.27
C ASN A 766 -9.47 -18.50 24.58
N LEU A 767 -10.33 -17.61 25.03
CA LEU A 767 -10.19 -16.91 26.30
C LEU A 767 -11.45 -17.12 27.13
N VAL A 768 -11.29 -17.26 28.43
CA VAL A 768 -12.40 -17.48 29.35
C VAL A 768 -12.04 -16.90 30.72
N THR A 769 -12.99 -16.26 31.38
CA THR A 769 -12.79 -15.67 32.70
C THR A 769 -14.12 -15.63 33.47
N PRO A 770 -14.12 -15.83 34.80
CA PRO A 770 -15.32 -15.66 35.60
C PRO A 770 -15.75 -14.18 35.63
N VAL A 771 -17.05 -13.94 35.68
CA VAL A 771 -17.66 -12.62 35.82
C VAL A 771 -18.77 -12.68 36.87
N THR A 772 -19.09 -11.55 37.49
CA THR A 772 -20.08 -11.50 38.58
C THR A 772 -21.33 -10.70 38.24
N GLU A 773 -21.31 -9.93 37.14
CA GLU A 773 -22.37 -8.99 36.79
C GLU A 773 -22.53 -8.86 35.26
N ILE A 774 -23.77 -8.76 34.78
CA ILE A 774 -24.10 -8.35 33.41
C ILE A 774 -24.62 -6.91 33.48
N ASN A 775 -23.81 -5.96 33.00
CA ASN A 775 -24.02 -4.53 33.21
C ASN A 775 -24.99 -3.86 32.21
N GLY A 776 -25.41 -4.59 31.18
CA GLY A 776 -26.39 -4.14 30.19
C GLY A 776 -26.59 -5.19 29.09
N ALA A 777 -27.46 -4.89 28.12
CA ALA A 777 -27.71 -5.74 26.95
C ALA A 777 -27.28 -5.08 25.63
N GLY A 778 -26.42 -4.07 25.69
CA GLY A 778 -25.83 -3.50 24.48
C GLY A 778 -24.63 -4.31 23.98
N PHE A 779 -24.29 -4.10 22.72
CA PHE A 779 -23.11 -4.68 22.07
C PHE A 779 -22.65 -3.78 20.94
N GLY A 780 -21.53 -4.12 20.33
CA GLY A 780 -21.04 -3.36 19.20
C GLY A 780 -19.56 -3.57 18.97
N LEU A 781 -18.92 -2.60 18.34
CA LEU A 781 -17.49 -2.62 18.08
C LEU A 781 -16.90 -1.23 17.99
N GLN A 782 -15.58 -1.15 18.17
CA GLN A 782 -14.83 0.09 18.02
C GLN A 782 -13.44 -0.15 17.43
N HIS A 783 -13.08 0.66 16.43
CA HIS A 783 -11.80 0.61 15.74
C HIS A 783 -10.97 1.87 16.01
N THR A 784 -9.79 1.72 16.59
CA THR A 784 -8.89 2.84 16.93
C THR A 784 -7.71 3.01 15.97
N GLY A 785 -7.58 2.12 14.98
CA GLY A 785 -6.51 2.16 13.99
C GLY A 785 -6.62 3.28 12.96
N THR A 786 -5.49 3.58 12.32
CA THR A 786 -5.45 4.48 11.15
C THR A 786 -6.20 3.86 9.97
N VAL A 787 -7.01 4.64 9.25
CA VAL A 787 -7.91 4.15 8.18
C VAL A 787 -7.33 4.26 6.76
N GLY A 788 -6.01 4.39 6.64
CA GLY A 788 -5.32 4.29 5.35
C GLY A 788 -5.49 2.91 4.70
N GLU A 789 -5.26 2.82 3.40
CA GLU A 789 -5.29 1.54 2.68
C GLU A 789 -4.31 0.54 3.31
N GLY A 790 -4.77 -0.68 3.58
CA GLY A 790 -4.00 -1.70 4.26
C GLY A 790 -4.03 -1.59 5.79
N GLY A 791 -4.77 -0.64 6.37
CA GLY A 791 -4.93 -0.48 7.82
C GLY A 791 -6.36 -0.75 8.33
N ARG A 792 -7.25 -1.23 7.48
CA ARG A 792 -8.69 -1.41 7.78
C ARG A 792 -9.10 -2.89 7.77
N PHE A 793 -10.37 -3.12 8.12
CA PHE A 793 -11.07 -4.38 7.93
C PHE A 793 -12.39 -4.15 7.17
N VAL A 794 -12.93 -5.23 6.61
CA VAL A 794 -14.28 -5.32 6.02
C VAL A 794 -15.12 -6.21 6.93
N LEU A 795 -16.11 -5.63 7.60
CA LEU A 795 -17.12 -6.38 8.35
C LEU A 795 -18.11 -7.00 7.37
N LYS A 796 -18.30 -8.32 7.46
CA LYS A 796 -19.23 -9.11 6.64
C LYS A 796 -20.54 -9.38 7.36
N SER A 797 -20.50 -9.60 8.67
CA SER A 797 -21.69 -9.75 9.51
C SER A 797 -21.37 -9.44 10.96
N LEU A 798 -22.38 -8.94 11.67
CA LEU A 798 -22.37 -8.82 13.13
C LEU A 798 -23.77 -9.18 13.63
N ARG A 799 -23.84 -10.11 14.59
CA ARG A 799 -25.08 -10.59 15.18
C ARG A 799 -24.93 -10.69 16.68
N ALA A 800 -26.01 -10.39 17.41
CA ALA A 800 -26.12 -10.69 18.83
C ALA A 800 -27.39 -11.49 19.10
N ASP A 801 -27.25 -12.58 19.84
CA ASP A 801 -28.33 -13.43 20.32
C ASP A 801 -28.50 -13.28 21.83
N TYR A 802 -29.74 -13.26 22.28
CA TYR A 802 -30.15 -13.04 23.67
C TYR A 802 -31.03 -14.21 24.13
N ARG A 803 -30.82 -14.69 25.36
CA ARG A 803 -31.62 -15.74 26.01
C ARG A 803 -31.83 -15.48 27.50
#